data_AF-B7QDG0-F1
#
_entry.id   AF-B7QDG0-F1
#
_cell.length_a   1.000
_cell.length_b   1.000
_cell.length_c   1.000
_cell.angle_alpha   90.00
_cell.angle_beta   90.00
_cell.angle_gamma   90.00
#
_symmetry.space_group_name_H-M   'P 1'
#
loop_
_entity.id
_entity.type
_entity.pdbx_description
1 polymer ?
#
loop_
_entity_poly.entity_id
_entity_poly.type
_entity_poly.pdbx_seq_one_letter_code
_entity_poly.pdbx_strand_id
1 'polypeptide(L)'
;MTNTTVSDGRGQWADKRPLVPPDPEEPAAFTQILPAVTVDPRAVSWGAKERKEEPLQVAQATVEESSGSGESTAAVMPPHHWNENREVFAYFLALTIILTVVLSMVNNLNGPGVPAVVLEPKASSSQPTRRDSVSRPPYELCVSMDCQIEGRYLVDLLTWEFDPCENFYGFVCQGHRAFDASSDVQLRSELESRMSVLLRRQPTSNPELTPLRNLYAECNEPAGDRGLVSLREVLSLAGLPDWPYGVPVRRPVSVWAAAARVLRMSGAQALVAVTSDTHPNKPGQGIHRLGPGTVGSGTPTDAVTAALGAFRQKLLVPLYAAELDAFEKRLLRAQPGKVELKRLASFPQVAEFLGLLLGGGVHEGTEVLVEVDALHAVLSAVADTPVDTVLNFLGLQLTLKLTYFLPNELGLRLIGRSARTPRWRACLAQVELALPELFLLASQAAQGVPAHAARFAEDIRRSLTRSLSGLLWLDHGTQRQAIALLARTRIRMFVPKELRNSSKETLLKRQGRRPEGSGLLAFCRLHERAVERRLNTTEPWLLSALDTDCAVDTRANRVDVPLLLFNRSALSWDDLYSSQLPRAGFRLARCVLKLLLRMPGGPKSTVDGKRAEQCLARQYSLPTVQAPLEDSLAVIPVMRLFTNNLRHRRRLRQDMRLRNAEDLSMEHLFFVYYTLGFCGGGADAERRSNVPLWNMAAFQDVYECRPGSPMRPDRTCTLWGPE
;
A
#
# COMPACT_ATOMS: atom_id res chain seq x y z
N MET A 1 -2.46 50.65 -52.28
CA MET A 1 -3.25 51.12 -51.12
C MET A 1 -2.80 50.28 -49.93
N THR A 2 -1.62 50.59 -49.36
CA THR A 2 -1.37 51.33 -48.09
C THR A 2 -1.82 50.52 -46.86
N ASN A 3 -1.02 50.20 -45.82
CA ASN A 3 0.37 50.48 -45.46
C ASN A 3 0.77 49.61 -44.22
N THR A 4 2.00 49.08 -44.20
CA THR A 4 3.02 49.01 -43.10
C THR A 4 2.61 48.96 -41.60
N THR A 5 3.13 48.05 -40.74
CA THR A 5 4.48 48.02 -40.07
C THR A 5 4.59 46.72 -39.20
N VAL A 6 5.64 45.87 -39.22
CA VAL A 6 7.03 45.91 -38.63
C VAL A 6 7.01 45.97 -37.08
N SER A 7 7.72 45.21 -36.21
CA SER A 7 8.97 44.40 -36.15
C SER A 7 8.87 43.45 -34.91
N ASP A 8 9.34 42.20 -34.85
CA ASP A 8 10.68 41.59 -34.96
C ASP A 8 11.51 41.55 -33.65
N GLY A 9 12.15 40.41 -33.35
CA GLY A 9 13.11 40.27 -32.24
C GLY A 9 13.11 38.96 -31.43
N ARG A 10 13.41 37.80 -32.04
CA ARG A 10 13.82 36.58 -31.31
C ARG A 10 15.26 36.20 -31.68
N GLY A 11 16.20 36.57 -30.80
CA GLY A 11 17.61 36.23 -30.91
C GLY A 11 17.90 34.79 -30.52
N GLN A 12 18.65 34.11 -31.37
CA GLN A 12 19.32 32.83 -31.15
C GLN A 12 20.57 33.02 -30.29
N TRP A 13 20.78 32.17 -29.28
CA TRP A 13 22.11 31.71 -28.86
C TRP A 13 22.00 30.22 -28.52
N ALA A 14 22.62 29.39 -29.36
CA ALA A 14 22.80 27.97 -29.15
C ALA A 14 24.24 27.77 -28.67
N ASP A 15 24.41 27.32 -27.43
CA ASP A 15 25.70 26.90 -26.89
C ASP A 15 25.54 25.46 -26.39
N LYS A 16 26.03 24.51 -27.20
CA LYS A 16 26.04 23.08 -26.90
C LYS A 16 27.38 22.73 -26.24
N ARG A 17 27.35 22.39 -24.95
CA ARG A 17 28.39 21.55 -24.34
C ARG A 17 27.81 20.16 -24.06
N PRO A 18 28.54 19.07 -24.36
CA PRO A 18 28.11 17.73 -24.00
C PRO A 18 28.32 17.51 -22.50
N LEU A 19 27.25 17.17 -21.78
CA LEU A 19 27.31 16.64 -20.42
C LEU A 19 27.79 15.18 -20.48
N VAL A 20 28.96 14.95 -19.90
CA VAL A 20 29.49 13.61 -19.58
C VAL A 20 28.69 13.08 -18.38
N PRO A 21 28.14 11.84 -18.43
CA PRO A 21 27.49 11.26 -17.26
C PRO A 21 28.54 10.85 -16.21
N PRO A 22 28.29 11.07 -14.92
CA PRO A 22 29.16 10.54 -13.87
C PRO A 22 28.96 9.02 -13.72
N ASP A 23 30.06 8.33 -13.44
CA ASP A 23 30.08 6.90 -13.12
C ASP A 23 29.25 6.57 -11.89
N PRO A 24 28.64 5.37 -11.81
CA PRO A 24 27.88 4.94 -10.65
C PRO A 24 28.81 4.52 -9.51
N GLU A 25 28.89 5.32 -8.45
CA GLU A 25 29.49 4.91 -7.18
C GLU A 25 28.59 3.88 -6.46
N GLU A 26 29.21 2.79 -6.01
CA GLU A 26 28.58 1.76 -5.17
C GLU A 26 28.19 2.33 -3.79
N PRO A 27 26.99 2.00 -3.25
CA PRO A 27 26.65 2.41 -1.90
C PRO A 27 27.35 1.53 -0.86
N ALA A 28 28.11 2.18 0.03
CA ALA A 28 28.73 1.60 1.20
C ALA A 28 27.71 0.94 2.15
N ALA A 29 28.01 -0.27 2.61
CA ALA A 29 27.21 -1.03 3.55
C ALA A 29 27.26 -0.42 4.97
N PHE A 30 26.13 0.11 5.44
CA PHE A 30 25.95 0.49 6.85
C PHE A 30 25.73 -0.76 7.71
N THR A 31 26.69 -1.04 8.60
CA THR A 31 26.57 -2.10 9.62
C THR A 31 25.99 -1.50 10.89
N GLN A 32 24.74 -1.82 11.24
CA GLN A 32 24.15 -1.44 12.52
C GLN A 32 24.53 -2.45 13.61
N ILE A 33 25.19 -1.97 14.66
CA ILE A 33 25.49 -2.70 15.89
C ILE A 33 24.27 -2.60 16.82
N LEU A 34 23.67 -3.74 17.17
CA LEU A 34 22.64 -3.86 18.20
C LEU A 34 23.28 -4.22 19.56
N PRO A 35 22.87 -3.61 20.69
CA PRO A 35 23.33 -4.04 22.01
C PRO A 35 22.60 -5.32 22.46
N ALA A 36 23.36 -6.24 23.06
CA ALA A 36 22.84 -7.44 23.69
C ALA A 36 22.07 -7.10 24.96
N VAL A 37 20.82 -7.55 25.06
CA VAL A 37 20.01 -7.49 26.27
C VAL A 37 20.06 -8.85 26.95
N THR A 38 20.68 -8.91 28.12
CA THR A 38 20.62 -10.05 29.05
C THR A 38 19.30 -10.03 29.82
N VAL A 39 18.53 -11.12 29.76
CA VAL A 39 17.27 -11.30 30.49
C VAL A 39 17.50 -12.14 31.74
N ASP A 40 17.11 -11.61 32.89
CA ASP A 40 17.11 -12.24 34.20
C ASP A 40 15.91 -13.21 34.35
N PRO A 41 16.11 -14.50 34.70
CA PRO A 41 15.03 -15.46 34.85
C PRO A 41 14.73 -15.69 36.34
N ARG A 42 13.91 -14.86 36.98
CA ARG A 42 13.25 -15.19 38.25
C ARG A 42 12.05 -14.28 38.54
N ALA A 43 10.87 -14.85 38.36
CA ALA A 43 9.69 -14.74 39.22
C ALA A 43 8.42 -14.84 38.38
N VAL A 44 7.52 -15.74 38.77
CA VAL A 44 6.07 -15.54 38.96
C VAL A 44 5.44 -16.93 39.02
N SER A 45 5.19 -17.39 40.24
CA SER A 45 4.36 -18.53 40.58
C SER A 45 2.94 -18.04 40.87
N TRP A 46 1.92 -18.57 40.18
CA TRP A 46 0.52 -18.44 40.61
C TRP A 46 -0.25 -19.75 40.42
N GLY A 47 -0.60 -20.35 41.57
CA GLY A 47 -1.89 -20.94 41.93
C GLY A 47 -2.64 -21.79 40.91
N ALA A 48 -2.45 -23.11 40.98
CA ALA A 48 -3.39 -24.09 40.47
C ALA A 48 -4.64 -24.16 41.39
N LYS A 49 -5.83 -24.16 40.80
CA LYS A 49 -7.08 -24.50 41.49
C LYS A 49 -7.77 -25.62 40.72
N GLU A 50 -7.87 -26.76 41.39
CA GLU A 50 -8.44 -28.02 40.94
C GLU A 50 -9.91 -27.88 40.49
N ARG A 51 -10.27 -28.57 39.40
CA ARG A 51 -11.64 -29.00 39.15
C ARG A 51 -11.66 -30.46 38.73
N LYS A 52 -12.55 -31.18 39.43
CA LYS A 52 -12.90 -32.59 39.37
C LYS A 52 -13.24 -33.07 37.96
N GLU A 53 -12.71 -34.24 37.63
CA GLU A 53 -13.14 -35.09 36.51
C GLU A 53 -14.31 -35.99 36.94
N GLU A 54 -15.25 -36.20 36.02
CA GLU A 54 -16.16 -37.35 35.99
C GLU A 54 -16.06 -37.99 34.59
N PRO A 55 -16.13 -39.33 34.46
CA PRO A 55 -15.73 -40.03 33.25
C PRO A 55 -16.92 -40.32 32.33
N LEU A 56 -16.70 -40.21 31.00
CA LEU A 56 -17.58 -40.82 30.00
C LEU A 56 -16.87 -41.99 29.33
N GLN A 57 -17.46 -43.16 29.49
CA GLN A 57 -17.15 -44.41 28.82
C GLN A 57 -17.42 -44.28 27.30
N VAL A 58 -16.48 -44.73 26.46
CA VAL A 58 -16.80 -45.16 25.09
C VAL A 58 -16.02 -46.42 24.73
N ALA A 59 -16.82 -47.42 24.38
CA ALA A 59 -16.63 -48.68 23.65
C ALA A 59 -15.26 -49.01 23.04
N GLN A 60 -14.82 -50.22 23.37
CA GLN A 60 -13.85 -51.03 22.66
C GLN A 60 -14.40 -51.49 21.30
N ALA A 61 -13.58 -51.41 20.25
CA ALA A 61 -13.71 -52.23 19.05
C ALA A 61 -12.32 -52.76 18.67
N THR A 62 -12.21 -54.08 18.72
CA THR A 62 -11.11 -54.95 18.33
C THR A 62 -10.89 -54.94 16.82
N VAL A 63 -9.64 -54.80 16.37
CA VAL A 63 -9.20 -55.28 15.04
C VAL A 63 -7.79 -55.86 15.16
N GLU A 64 -7.61 -56.95 14.43
CA GLU A 64 -6.63 -58.02 14.51
C GLU A 64 -5.18 -57.66 14.18
N GLU A 65 -4.31 -58.50 14.74
CA GLU A 65 -2.89 -58.67 14.44
C GLU A 65 -2.63 -58.95 12.95
N SER A 66 -1.58 -58.34 12.41
CA SER A 66 -0.73 -59.04 11.45
C SER A 66 0.73 -58.68 11.69
N SER A 67 1.47 -59.72 12.04
CA SER A 67 2.90 -59.77 12.24
C SER A 67 3.61 -59.86 10.89
N GLY A 68 4.65 -59.04 10.70
CA GLY A 68 5.51 -59.05 9.53
C GLY A 68 6.88 -58.53 9.89
N SER A 69 7.75 -59.44 10.34
CA SER A 69 9.18 -59.22 10.59
C SER A 69 9.92 -58.97 9.29
N GLY A 70 10.70 -57.87 9.24
CA GLY A 70 11.57 -57.52 8.12
C GLY A 70 12.89 -56.94 8.64
N GLU A 71 13.98 -57.61 8.28
CA GLU A 71 15.37 -57.46 8.73
C GLU A 71 15.95 -56.04 8.61
N SER A 72 16.63 -55.62 9.67
CA SER A 72 17.52 -54.46 9.72
C SER A 72 18.91 -54.83 9.17
N THR A 73 19.22 -54.37 7.96
CA THR A 73 20.58 -54.35 7.43
C THR A 73 21.30 -53.08 7.89
N ALA A 74 22.33 -53.26 8.72
CA ALA A 74 23.24 -52.20 9.14
C ALA A 74 24.17 -51.84 7.97
N ALA A 75 24.04 -50.61 7.46
CA ALA A 75 24.98 -50.05 6.51
C ALA A 75 26.18 -49.43 7.25
N VAL A 76 27.36 -50.06 7.06
CA VAL A 76 28.67 -49.57 7.47
C VAL A 76 29.06 -48.38 6.58
N MET A 77 29.32 -47.21 7.17
CA MET A 77 29.88 -46.04 6.49
C MET A 77 31.42 -46.10 6.47
N PRO A 78 32.10 -45.77 5.36
CA PRO A 78 33.57 -45.72 5.31
C PRO A 78 34.09 -44.35 5.79
N PRO A 79 35.30 -44.28 6.40
CA PRO A 79 35.90 -43.03 6.85
C PRO A 79 36.91 -42.53 5.82
N HIS A 80 36.57 -41.53 5.00
CA HIS A 80 37.57 -40.77 4.23
C HIS A 80 37.04 -39.38 3.86
N HIS A 81 37.56 -38.33 4.53
CA HIS A 81 37.91 -36.99 4.01
C HIS A 81 38.09 -36.03 5.19
N TRP A 82 39.31 -35.91 5.72
CA TRP A 82 39.66 -34.95 6.78
C TRP A 82 40.99 -34.21 6.53
N ASN A 83 41.45 -34.11 5.27
CA ASN A 83 42.76 -33.52 4.95
C ASN A 83 42.76 -32.29 4.03
N GLU A 84 41.62 -31.76 3.58
CA GLU A 84 41.62 -30.61 2.65
C GLU A 84 41.42 -29.22 3.29
N ASN A 85 41.19 -29.13 4.61
CA ASN A 85 40.88 -27.85 5.26
C ASN A 85 42.00 -27.25 6.12
N ARG A 86 43.22 -27.82 6.10
CA ARG A 86 44.34 -27.29 6.90
C ARG A 86 44.81 -25.91 6.44
N GLU A 87 44.78 -25.63 5.14
CA GLU A 87 45.19 -24.32 4.63
C GLU A 87 44.16 -23.22 4.96
N VAL A 88 42.87 -23.53 4.83
CA VAL A 88 41.79 -22.58 5.17
C VAL A 88 41.84 -22.22 6.67
N PHE A 89 42.13 -23.19 7.54
CA PHE A 89 42.25 -22.94 8.97
C PHE A 89 43.49 -22.08 9.30
N ALA A 90 44.60 -22.27 8.59
CA ALA A 90 45.80 -21.44 8.75
C ALA A 90 45.55 -19.98 8.33
N TYR A 91 44.80 -19.75 7.24
CA TYR A 91 44.41 -18.40 6.81
C TYR A 91 43.48 -17.71 7.82
N PHE A 92 42.51 -18.42 8.39
CA PHE A 92 41.64 -17.87 9.45
C PHE A 92 42.42 -17.53 10.73
N LEU A 93 43.40 -18.36 11.10
CA LEU A 93 44.25 -18.10 12.25
C LEU A 93 45.17 -16.89 12.03
N ALA A 94 45.76 -16.76 10.83
CA ALA A 94 46.58 -15.60 10.48
C ALA A 94 45.77 -14.29 10.48
N LEU A 95 44.55 -14.31 9.92
CA LEU A 95 43.69 -13.12 9.86
C LEU A 95 43.26 -12.65 11.26
N THR A 96 42.97 -13.59 12.17
CA THR A 96 42.60 -13.28 13.55
C THR A 96 43.77 -12.72 14.36
N ILE A 97 45.00 -13.21 14.12
CA ILE A 97 46.21 -12.63 14.73
C ILE A 97 46.46 -11.21 14.21
N ILE A 98 46.32 -10.96 12.91
CA ILE A 98 46.51 -9.62 12.34
C ILE A 98 45.47 -8.65 12.91
N LEU A 99 44.20 -9.05 12.97
CA LEU A 99 43.12 -8.20 13.48
C LEU A 99 43.32 -7.85 14.96
N THR A 100 43.79 -8.81 15.76
CA THR A 100 44.08 -8.57 17.19
C THR A 100 45.28 -7.64 17.40
N VAL A 101 46.32 -7.75 16.57
CA VAL A 101 47.46 -6.80 16.61
C VAL A 101 47.02 -5.40 16.21
N VAL A 102 46.22 -5.25 15.15
CA VAL A 102 45.71 -3.94 14.71
C VAL A 102 44.82 -3.30 15.78
N LEU A 103 43.91 -4.06 16.40
CA LEU A 103 43.08 -3.56 17.50
C LEU A 103 43.90 -3.19 18.73
N SER A 104 44.97 -3.94 19.02
CA SER A 104 45.90 -3.60 20.10
C SER A 104 46.69 -2.32 19.82
N MET A 105 47.12 -2.10 18.56
CA MET A 105 47.78 -0.85 18.15
C MET A 105 46.83 0.35 18.20
N VAL A 106 45.58 0.20 17.76
CA VAL A 106 44.57 1.28 17.83
C VAL A 106 44.26 1.65 19.28
N ASN A 107 44.18 0.69 20.19
CA ASN A 107 43.98 0.97 21.61
C ASN A 107 45.21 1.62 22.27
N ASN A 108 46.42 1.33 21.80
CA ASN A 108 47.64 1.97 22.32
C ASN A 108 47.90 3.37 21.75
N LEU A 109 47.24 3.77 20.65
CA LEU A 109 47.30 5.14 20.14
C LEU A 109 46.42 6.13 20.92
N ASN A 110 45.54 5.63 21.79
CA ASN A 110 44.77 6.45 22.73
C ASN A 110 45.50 6.53 24.09
N GLY A 111 46.67 7.17 24.09
CA GLY A 111 47.39 7.53 25.31
C GLY A 111 46.66 8.60 26.15
N PRO A 112 46.93 8.69 27.46
CA PRO A 112 46.24 9.62 28.35
C PRO A 112 46.79 11.04 28.21
N GLY A 113 45.90 12.00 27.93
CA GLY A 113 45.98 13.37 28.40
C GLY A 113 46.96 14.32 27.70
N VAL A 114 46.42 15.25 26.91
CA VAL A 114 46.96 16.61 26.78
C VAL A 114 45.86 17.59 27.21
N PRO A 115 46.12 18.51 28.14
CA PRO A 115 45.13 19.48 28.59
C PRO A 115 44.85 20.47 27.45
N ALA A 116 43.56 20.68 27.15
CA ALA A 116 43.14 21.69 26.18
C ALA A 116 43.51 23.09 26.70
N VAL A 117 44.35 23.79 25.94
CA VAL A 117 44.63 25.21 26.09
C VAL A 117 43.36 25.97 25.73
N VAL A 118 42.70 26.50 26.76
CA VAL A 118 41.58 27.44 26.64
C VAL A 118 42.17 28.81 26.28
N LEU A 119 41.80 29.33 25.11
CA LEU A 119 42.03 30.73 24.77
C LEU A 119 40.98 31.59 25.46
N GLU A 120 41.40 32.34 26.48
CA GLU A 120 40.64 33.41 27.11
C GLU A 120 40.47 34.60 26.14
N PRO A 121 39.24 35.12 25.96
CA PRO A 121 39.04 36.50 25.56
C PRO A 121 39.08 37.40 26.80
N LYS A 122 39.93 38.43 26.73
CA LYS A 122 40.10 39.51 27.71
C LYS A 122 38.76 40.01 28.27
N ALA A 123 38.65 39.93 29.59
CA ALA A 123 37.65 40.61 30.40
C ALA A 123 37.82 42.14 30.30
N SER A 124 36.72 42.82 29.98
CA SER A 124 36.46 44.19 30.42
C SER A 124 35.51 44.13 31.61
N SER A 125 36.01 44.64 32.72
CA SER A 125 35.35 44.85 34.00
C SER A 125 34.04 45.62 33.90
N SER A 126 32.96 45.02 34.40
CA SER A 126 31.97 45.67 35.29
C SER A 126 30.97 44.63 35.77
N GLN A 127 30.92 44.40 37.09
CA GLN A 127 29.80 43.70 37.73
C GLN A 127 28.47 44.40 37.38
N PRO A 128 27.39 43.62 37.23
CA PRO A 128 26.28 43.87 38.14
C PRO A 128 25.74 42.57 38.76
N THR A 129 25.66 42.60 40.08
CA THR A 129 24.78 41.77 40.88
C THR A 129 23.32 42.01 40.48
N ARG A 130 22.78 41.18 39.59
CA ARG A 130 21.34 40.94 39.48
C ARG A 130 21.12 39.52 38.99
N ARG A 131 20.62 38.66 39.90
CA ARG A 131 19.97 37.41 39.53
C ARG A 131 18.69 37.81 38.79
N ASP A 132 18.82 38.11 37.51
CA ASP A 132 17.65 38.21 36.64
C ASP A 132 17.05 36.81 36.61
N SER A 133 15.87 36.70 37.22
CA SER A 133 14.99 35.56 37.09
C SER A 133 14.75 35.34 35.61
N VAL A 134 15.49 34.41 35.01
CA VAL A 134 15.24 33.91 33.66
C VAL A 134 13.79 33.46 33.66
N SER A 135 12.92 34.30 33.11
CA SER A 135 11.50 34.03 32.97
C SER A 135 11.41 32.74 32.18
N ARG A 136 10.93 31.66 32.82
CA ARG A 136 10.72 30.40 32.12
C ARG A 136 9.92 30.71 30.84
N PRO A 137 10.33 30.17 29.69
CA PRO A 137 9.57 30.37 28.46
C PRO A 137 8.10 30.01 28.71
N PRO A 138 7.14 30.69 28.07
CA PRO A 138 5.71 30.49 28.29
C PRO A 138 5.19 29.13 27.77
N TYR A 139 6.08 28.18 27.51
CA TYR A 139 5.83 26.88 26.92
C TYR A 139 6.56 25.77 27.68
N GLU A 140 6.00 24.56 27.65
CA GLU A 140 6.60 23.35 28.18
C GLU A 140 7.39 22.63 27.08
N LEU A 141 8.63 22.28 27.37
CA LEU A 141 9.49 21.55 26.44
C LEU A 141 9.33 20.04 26.64
N CYS A 142 8.97 19.32 25.59
CA CYS A 142 9.01 17.85 25.60
C CYS A 142 10.46 17.37 25.49
N VAL A 143 10.99 16.83 26.58
CA VAL A 143 12.39 16.37 26.68
C VAL A 143 12.55 14.85 26.59
N SER A 144 11.48 14.10 26.32
CA SER A 144 11.59 12.64 26.08
C SER A 144 12.51 12.35 24.89
N MET A 145 13.12 11.17 24.88
CA MET A 145 14.01 10.76 23.78
C MET A 145 13.27 10.81 22.43
N ASP A 146 12.04 10.31 22.40
CA ASP A 146 11.19 10.34 21.20
C ASP A 146 10.97 11.77 20.70
N CYS A 147 10.61 12.71 21.59
CA CYS A 147 10.42 14.12 21.21
C CYS A 147 11.71 14.76 20.68
N GLN A 148 12.88 14.38 21.20
CA GLN A 148 14.16 14.88 20.72
C GLN A 148 14.50 14.35 19.32
N ILE A 149 14.25 13.07 19.08
CA ILE A 149 14.45 12.43 17.76
C ILE A 149 13.54 13.10 16.74
N GLU A 150 12.25 13.27 17.06
CA GLU A 150 11.29 13.90 16.16
C GLU A 150 11.62 15.38 15.91
N GLY A 151 11.99 16.13 16.95
CA GLY A 151 12.38 17.53 16.78
C GLY A 151 13.59 17.71 15.87
N ARG A 152 14.61 16.83 15.97
CA ARG A 152 15.74 16.83 15.03
C ARG A 152 15.30 16.47 13.62
N TYR A 153 14.51 15.40 13.47
CA TYR A 153 13.96 15.00 12.19
C TYR A 153 13.22 16.14 11.49
N LEU A 154 12.38 16.88 12.22
CA LEU A 154 11.65 18.02 11.67
C LEU A 154 12.58 19.17 11.25
N VAL A 155 13.58 19.52 12.05
CA VAL A 155 14.52 20.57 11.68
C VAL A 155 15.34 20.20 10.44
N ASP A 156 15.74 18.95 10.31
CA ASP A 156 16.47 18.45 9.14
C ASP A 156 15.58 18.37 7.90
N LEU A 157 14.27 18.15 8.09
CA LEU A 157 13.29 17.99 7.02
C LEU A 157 12.79 19.32 6.46
N LEU A 158 12.52 20.29 7.34
CA LEU A 158 11.96 21.59 6.97
C LEU A 158 13.01 22.48 6.30
N THR A 159 12.62 23.14 5.22
CA THR A 159 13.51 24.01 4.46
C THR A 159 13.25 25.47 4.83
N TRP A 160 13.92 25.95 5.89
CA TRP A 160 13.75 27.29 6.47
C TRP A 160 14.06 28.46 5.51
N GLU A 161 14.69 28.19 4.36
CA GLU A 161 14.88 29.16 3.28
C GLU A 161 13.57 29.52 2.55
N PHE A 162 12.55 28.67 2.65
CA PHE A 162 11.23 28.91 2.07
C PHE A 162 10.32 29.57 3.10
N ASP A 163 9.73 30.71 2.71
CA ASP A 163 8.66 31.32 3.49
C ASP A 163 7.42 30.40 3.46
N PRO A 164 6.93 29.93 4.62
CA PRO A 164 5.73 29.09 4.69
C PRO A 164 4.47 29.78 4.14
N CYS A 165 4.46 31.11 4.04
CA CYS A 165 3.37 31.89 3.48
C CYS A 165 3.46 32.10 1.96
N GLU A 166 4.59 31.76 1.34
CA GLU A 166 4.77 31.76 -0.12
C GLU A 166 4.51 30.37 -0.72
N ASN A 167 5.11 29.32 -0.14
CA ASN A 167 4.87 27.95 -0.56
C ASN A 167 5.06 26.96 0.59
N PHE A 168 3.97 26.63 1.28
CA PHE A 168 4.02 25.74 2.43
C PHE A 168 4.44 24.30 2.09
N TYR A 169 3.99 23.77 0.95
CA TYR A 169 4.46 22.48 0.44
C TYR A 169 5.97 22.50 0.18
N GLY A 170 6.50 23.57 -0.43
CA GLY A 170 7.94 23.75 -0.62
C GLY A 170 8.69 23.74 0.72
N PHE A 171 8.22 24.54 1.68
CA PHE A 171 8.77 24.61 3.04
C PHE A 171 8.86 23.24 3.72
N VAL A 172 7.84 22.38 3.57
CA VAL A 172 7.78 21.07 4.24
C VAL A 172 8.42 19.93 3.42
N CYS A 173 8.22 19.90 2.10
CA CYS A 173 8.53 18.75 1.26
C CYS A 173 9.82 18.91 0.44
N GLN A 174 10.44 20.09 0.40
CA GLN A 174 11.64 20.28 -0.41
C GLN A 174 12.85 19.55 0.16
N GLY A 175 13.10 19.64 1.48
CA GLY A 175 14.09 18.80 2.16
C GLY A 175 13.78 17.31 2.04
N HIS A 176 12.49 16.96 1.92
CA HIS A 176 12.08 15.58 1.68
C HIS A 176 12.55 15.01 0.33
N ARG A 177 12.93 15.83 -0.65
CA ARG A 177 13.50 15.34 -1.93
C ARG A 177 14.82 14.59 -1.77
N ALA A 178 15.53 14.80 -0.65
CA ALA A 178 16.68 13.98 -0.29
C ALA A 178 16.30 12.52 0.03
N PHE A 179 15.04 12.29 0.41
CA PHE A 179 14.47 10.96 0.59
C PHE A 179 13.71 10.60 -0.69
N ASP A 180 14.28 9.71 -1.51
CA ASP A 180 13.73 9.27 -2.82
C ASP A 180 12.30 8.68 -2.79
N ALA A 181 11.62 8.64 -1.63
CA ALA A 181 10.36 7.97 -1.42
C ALA A 181 9.40 8.79 -0.55
N SER A 182 8.13 8.89 -0.98
CA SER A 182 7.06 9.51 -0.19
C SER A 182 6.85 8.83 1.16
N SER A 183 6.24 9.55 2.12
CA SER A 183 5.91 9.00 3.44
C SER A 183 5.02 7.74 3.38
N ASP A 184 4.22 7.59 2.32
CA ASP A 184 3.42 6.39 2.08
C ASP A 184 4.26 5.21 1.60
N VAL A 185 5.21 5.47 0.69
CA VAL A 185 6.15 4.44 0.22
C VAL A 185 7.04 3.96 1.37
N GLN A 186 7.45 4.86 2.26
CA GLN A 186 8.23 4.51 3.46
C GLN A 186 7.44 3.61 4.42
N LEU A 187 6.20 3.98 4.77
CA LEU A 187 5.33 3.14 5.63
C LEU A 187 5.11 1.76 5.03
N ARG A 188 4.84 1.69 3.73
CA ARG A 188 4.70 0.43 3.01
C ARG A 188 5.98 -0.40 3.07
N SER A 189 7.12 0.21 2.74
CA SER A 189 8.43 -0.45 2.76
C SER A 189 8.77 -1.00 4.15
N GLU A 190 8.42 -0.27 5.20
CA GLU A 190 8.63 -0.69 6.59
C GLU A 190 7.77 -1.93 6.94
N LEU A 191 6.47 -1.90 6.62
CA LEU A 191 5.60 -3.05 6.86
C LEU A 191 6.05 -4.27 6.03
N GLU A 192 6.38 -4.08 4.75
CA GLU A 192 6.92 -5.14 3.91
C GLU A 192 8.19 -5.76 4.54
N SER A 193 9.10 -4.93 5.06
CA SER A 193 10.31 -5.39 5.73
C SER A 193 9.98 -6.21 7.00
N ARG A 194 9.08 -5.72 7.85
CA ARG A 194 8.62 -6.44 9.05
C ARG A 194 7.91 -7.76 8.70
N MET A 195 7.09 -7.75 7.65
CA MET A 195 6.42 -8.93 7.12
C MET A 195 7.42 -9.96 6.59
N SER A 196 8.45 -9.51 5.87
CA SER A 196 9.50 -10.40 5.39
C SER A 196 10.21 -11.13 6.52
N VAL A 197 10.49 -10.44 7.63
CA VAL A 197 11.09 -11.02 8.83
C VAL A 197 10.12 -11.99 9.51
N LEU A 198 8.85 -11.62 9.65
CA LEU A 198 7.82 -12.47 10.24
C LEU A 198 7.65 -13.80 9.46
N LEU A 199 7.66 -13.73 8.14
CA LEU A 199 7.44 -14.89 7.27
C LEU A 199 8.67 -15.81 7.13
N ARG A 200 9.89 -15.29 7.38
CA ARG A 200 11.13 -16.10 7.40
C ARG A 200 11.36 -16.82 8.73
N ARG A 201 10.76 -16.36 9.83
CA ARG A 201 10.91 -17.01 11.15
C ARG A 201 10.25 -18.39 11.17
N GLN A 202 10.88 -19.32 11.88
CA GLN A 202 10.36 -20.69 12.06
C GLN A 202 8.96 -20.71 12.71
N PRO A 203 8.15 -21.75 12.43
CA PRO A 203 6.70 -21.77 12.69
C PRO A 203 6.27 -21.80 14.17
N THR A 204 7.20 -21.72 15.12
CA THR A 204 6.95 -22.04 16.55
C THR A 204 5.91 -21.14 17.24
N SER A 205 5.76 -19.88 16.81
CA SER A 205 4.88 -18.91 17.49
C SER A 205 3.47 -18.78 16.91
N ASN A 206 3.26 -19.09 15.62
CA ASN A 206 2.01 -18.79 14.91
C ASN A 206 1.77 -19.82 13.79
N PRO A 207 1.30 -21.05 14.11
CA PRO A 207 1.12 -22.11 13.12
C PRO A 207 0.09 -21.78 12.03
N GLU A 208 -0.88 -20.90 12.31
CA GLU A 208 -1.87 -20.43 11.34
C GLU A 208 -1.27 -19.63 10.18
N LEU A 209 -0.05 -19.08 10.34
CA LEU A 209 0.67 -18.38 9.28
C LEU A 209 1.48 -19.31 8.38
N THR A 210 1.49 -20.62 8.66
CA THR A 210 2.24 -21.61 7.87
C THR A 210 1.94 -21.57 6.37
N PRO A 211 0.67 -21.43 5.90
CA PRO A 211 0.39 -21.29 4.48
C PRO A 211 1.06 -20.09 3.83
N LEU A 212 1.08 -18.93 4.51
CA LEU A 212 1.78 -17.73 4.03
C LEU A 212 3.30 -17.96 3.97
N ARG A 213 3.87 -18.54 5.03
CA ARG A 213 5.32 -18.79 5.12
C ARG A 213 5.79 -19.72 4.02
N ASN A 214 5.07 -20.82 3.80
CA ASN A 214 5.39 -21.81 2.77
C ASN A 214 5.33 -21.16 1.38
N LEU A 215 4.22 -20.48 1.06
CA LEU A 215 4.08 -19.83 -0.24
C LEU A 215 5.13 -18.73 -0.46
N TYR A 216 5.43 -17.95 0.58
CA TYR A 216 6.46 -16.93 0.54
C TYR A 216 7.86 -17.52 0.33
N ALA A 217 8.21 -18.58 1.05
CA ALA A 217 9.47 -19.28 0.90
C ALA A 217 9.62 -19.85 -0.51
N GLU A 218 8.60 -20.56 -1.00
CA GLU A 218 8.58 -21.15 -2.35
C GLU A 218 8.67 -20.09 -3.46
N CYS A 219 8.04 -18.91 -3.29
CA CYS A 219 8.20 -17.80 -4.23
C CYS A 219 9.60 -17.18 -4.16
N ASN A 220 10.11 -16.99 -2.94
CA ASN A 220 11.37 -16.27 -2.72
C ASN A 220 12.59 -17.12 -3.12
N GLU A 221 12.47 -18.45 -3.11
CA GLU A 221 13.44 -19.36 -3.70
C GLU A 221 13.41 -19.27 -5.23
N PRO A 222 14.57 -19.14 -5.91
CA PRO A 222 14.62 -19.12 -7.36
C PRO A 222 14.13 -20.45 -7.91
N ALA A 223 13.03 -20.41 -8.66
CA ALA A 223 12.57 -21.57 -9.39
C ALA A 223 13.59 -21.89 -10.49
N GLY A 224 14.35 -22.98 -10.37
CA GLY A 224 15.14 -23.50 -11.48
C GLY A 224 14.24 -23.99 -12.63
N ASP A 225 14.69 -24.98 -13.40
CA ASP A 225 13.90 -25.52 -14.53
C ASP A 225 12.49 -26.02 -14.13
N ARG A 226 12.32 -26.39 -12.86
CA ARG A 226 11.02 -26.73 -12.26
C ARG A 226 9.96 -25.64 -12.47
N GLY A 227 10.34 -24.36 -12.48
CA GLY A 227 9.41 -23.25 -12.70
C GLY A 227 8.75 -23.29 -14.08
N LEU A 228 9.51 -23.64 -15.13
CA LEU A 228 8.97 -23.77 -16.49
C LEU A 228 8.07 -25.00 -16.64
N VAL A 229 8.41 -26.10 -15.97
CA VAL A 229 7.57 -27.30 -15.93
C VAL A 229 6.22 -26.99 -15.27
N SER A 230 6.24 -26.35 -14.10
CA SER A 230 5.01 -25.93 -13.42
C SER A 230 4.22 -24.91 -14.23
N LEU A 231 4.89 -24.01 -14.97
CA LEU A 231 4.19 -23.06 -15.84
C LEU A 231 3.48 -23.77 -17.00
N ARG A 232 4.08 -24.78 -17.63
CA ARG A 232 3.43 -25.61 -18.65
C ARG A 232 2.19 -26.33 -18.10
N GLU A 233 2.29 -26.87 -16.90
CA GLU A 233 1.15 -27.48 -16.22
C GLU A 233 0.04 -26.46 -15.96
N VAL A 234 0.37 -25.29 -15.45
CA VAL A 234 -0.59 -24.19 -15.22
C VAL A 234 -1.22 -23.71 -16.52
N LEU A 235 -0.45 -23.55 -17.61
CA LEU A 235 -0.98 -23.23 -18.93
C LEU A 235 -1.96 -24.31 -19.40
N SER A 236 -1.62 -25.59 -19.24
CA SER A 236 -2.53 -26.69 -19.56
C SER A 236 -3.82 -26.64 -18.74
N LEU A 237 -3.74 -26.42 -17.43
CA LEU A 237 -4.91 -26.28 -16.54
C LEU A 237 -5.78 -25.06 -16.90
N ALA A 238 -5.15 -24.00 -17.42
CA ALA A 238 -5.82 -22.82 -17.95
C ALA A 238 -6.46 -23.03 -19.33
N GLY A 239 -6.37 -24.24 -19.92
CA GLY A 239 -6.88 -24.54 -21.25
C GLY A 239 -5.95 -24.13 -22.39
N LEU A 240 -4.66 -23.91 -22.09
CA LEU A 240 -3.62 -23.48 -23.02
C LEU A 240 -2.48 -24.53 -23.16
N PRO A 241 -2.76 -25.83 -23.37
CA PRO A 241 -1.75 -26.90 -23.29
C PRO A 241 -0.66 -26.80 -24.37
N ASP A 242 -0.97 -26.19 -25.52
CA ASP A 242 -0.07 -26.08 -26.65
C ASP A 242 0.55 -24.67 -26.78
N TRP A 243 0.42 -23.82 -25.75
CA TRP A 243 0.97 -22.46 -25.77
C TRP A 243 2.50 -22.50 -25.81
N PRO A 244 3.15 -21.67 -26.65
CA PRO A 244 2.56 -20.73 -27.62
C PRO A 244 1.99 -21.41 -28.88
N TYR A 245 0.84 -20.93 -29.32
CA TYR A 245 0.12 -21.42 -30.49
C TYR A 245 0.74 -20.89 -31.79
N GLY A 246 0.86 -21.79 -32.77
CA GLY A 246 1.17 -21.44 -34.15
C GLY A 246 -0.01 -21.77 -35.06
N VAL A 247 0.06 -21.30 -36.31
CA VAL A 247 -0.97 -21.58 -37.31
C VAL A 247 -0.73 -22.95 -37.97
N PRO A 248 -1.74 -23.83 -38.08
CA PRO A 248 -3.07 -23.74 -37.49
C PRO A 248 -3.10 -24.24 -36.02
N VAL A 249 -4.07 -23.76 -35.25
CA VAL A 249 -4.36 -24.28 -33.90
C VAL A 249 -4.88 -25.71 -34.01
N ARG A 250 -4.11 -26.68 -33.51
CA ARG A 250 -4.36 -28.12 -33.73
C ARG A 250 -5.60 -28.65 -33.03
N ARG A 251 -6.02 -28.01 -31.94
CA ARG A 251 -7.16 -28.43 -31.10
C ARG A 251 -8.09 -27.24 -30.88
N PRO A 252 -9.42 -27.39 -31.03
CA PRO A 252 -10.33 -26.31 -30.72
C PRO A 252 -10.23 -25.94 -29.24
N VAL A 253 -9.91 -24.68 -28.95
CA VAL A 253 -9.84 -24.12 -27.59
C VAL A 253 -10.83 -22.96 -27.51
N SER A 254 -11.72 -22.98 -26.51
CA SER A 254 -12.58 -21.82 -26.24
C SER A 254 -11.76 -20.70 -25.61
N VAL A 255 -11.69 -19.56 -26.31
CA VAL A 255 -11.03 -18.33 -25.84
C VAL A 255 -11.62 -17.85 -24.52
N TRP A 256 -12.95 -17.89 -24.39
CA TRP A 256 -13.66 -17.41 -23.20
C TRP A 256 -13.47 -18.34 -22.00
N ALA A 257 -13.45 -19.65 -22.23
CA ALA A 257 -13.08 -20.60 -21.19
C ALA A 257 -11.64 -20.42 -20.71
N ALA A 258 -10.70 -20.22 -21.63
CA ALA A 258 -9.30 -19.96 -21.29
C ALA A 258 -9.16 -18.64 -20.50
N ALA A 259 -9.83 -17.57 -20.95
CA ALA A 259 -9.81 -16.28 -20.26
C ALA A 259 -10.36 -16.37 -18.82
N ALA A 260 -11.45 -17.12 -18.61
CA ALA A 260 -12.03 -17.33 -17.28
C ALA A 260 -11.04 -18.04 -16.35
N ARG A 261 -10.38 -19.10 -16.85
CA ARG A 261 -9.38 -19.85 -16.07
C ARG A 261 -8.13 -19.02 -15.79
N VAL A 262 -7.64 -18.25 -16.75
CA VAL A 262 -6.51 -17.32 -16.58
C VAL A 262 -6.82 -16.31 -15.47
N LEU A 263 -8.00 -15.71 -15.48
CA LEU A 263 -8.45 -14.80 -14.41
C LEU A 263 -8.52 -15.52 -13.07
N ARG A 264 -9.15 -16.70 -13.02
CA ARG A 264 -9.33 -17.47 -11.79
C ARG A 264 -7.99 -17.88 -11.17
N MET A 265 -7.02 -18.32 -11.97
CA MET A 265 -5.74 -18.85 -11.49
C MET A 265 -4.69 -17.79 -11.15
N SER A 266 -4.76 -16.60 -11.75
CA SER A 266 -3.68 -15.59 -11.63
C SER A 266 -4.16 -14.16 -11.34
N GLY A 267 -5.46 -13.90 -11.42
CA GLY A 267 -6.02 -12.57 -11.28
C GLY A 267 -5.85 -11.70 -12.53
N ALA A 268 -5.30 -12.24 -13.62
CA ALA A 268 -5.18 -11.55 -14.91
C ALA A 268 -6.56 -11.34 -15.54
N GLN A 269 -7.07 -10.11 -15.46
CA GLN A 269 -8.30 -9.68 -16.13
C GLN A 269 -7.99 -9.30 -17.58
N ALA A 270 -7.56 -10.28 -18.38
CA ALA A 270 -6.98 -10.04 -19.70
C ALA A 270 -7.99 -9.50 -20.74
N LEU A 271 -9.23 -10.01 -20.73
CA LEU A 271 -10.28 -9.59 -21.66
C LEU A 271 -11.40 -8.81 -20.95
N VAL A 272 -11.97 -9.41 -19.91
CA VAL A 272 -13.09 -8.86 -19.15
C VAL A 272 -12.73 -8.78 -17.67
N ALA A 273 -13.00 -7.62 -17.07
CA ALA A 273 -12.93 -7.40 -15.63
C ALA A 273 -14.25 -7.82 -14.98
N VAL A 274 -14.16 -8.55 -13.87
CA VAL A 274 -15.34 -8.92 -13.06
C VAL A 274 -15.16 -8.40 -11.64
N THR A 275 -16.12 -7.57 -11.23
CA THR A 275 -16.19 -7.02 -9.87
C THR A 275 -17.56 -7.29 -9.27
N SER A 276 -17.67 -7.34 -7.95
CA SER A 276 -18.97 -7.41 -7.26
C SER A 276 -19.53 -6.00 -7.03
N ASP A 277 -20.83 -5.87 -7.18
CA ASP A 277 -21.59 -4.61 -7.16
C ASP A 277 -22.94 -4.84 -6.43
N THR A 278 -23.76 -3.80 -6.20
CA THR A 278 -25.11 -3.95 -5.63
C THR A 278 -26.14 -3.82 -6.73
N HIS A 279 -27.14 -4.69 -6.67
CA HIS A 279 -28.22 -4.69 -7.62
C HIS A 279 -29.01 -3.37 -7.55
N PRO A 280 -29.13 -2.60 -8.65
CA PRO A 280 -29.74 -1.26 -8.62
C PRO A 280 -31.21 -1.30 -8.20
N ASN A 281 -31.91 -2.39 -8.52
CA ASN A 281 -33.34 -2.55 -8.25
C ASN A 281 -33.67 -3.49 -7.07
N LYS A 282 -32.66 -4.09 -6.41
CA LYS A 282 -32.87 -5.12 -5.37
C LYS A 282 -31.95 -4.81 -4.18
N PRO A 283 -32.40 -4.01 -3.20
CA PRO A 283 -31.54 -3.55 -2.11
C PRO A 283 -31.00 -4.73 -1.30
N GLY A 284 -29.71 -4.70 -0.98
CA GLY A 284 -29.02 -5.76 -0.23
C GLY A 284 -28.60 -6.97 -1.07
N GLN A 285 -29.02 -7.07 -2.34
CA GLN A 285 -28.56 -8.13 -3.23
C GLN A 285 -27.28 -7.71 -3.99
N GLY A 286 -26.28 -8.59 -3.97
CA GLY A 286 -25.08 -8.42 -4.80
C GLY A 286 -25.36 -8.74 -6.28
N ILE A 287 -24.64 -8.09 -7.18
CA ILE A 287 -24.65 -8.36 -8.63
C ILE A 287 -23.23 -8.28 -9.17
N HIS A 288 -22.90 -9.06 -10.19
CA HIS A 288 -21.60 -8.95 -10.85
C HIS A 288 -21.61 -7.82 -11.87
N ARG A 289 -20.55 -7.00 -11.86
CA ARG A 289 -20.28 -5.97 -12.85
C ARG A 289 -19.17 -6.41 -13.79
N LEU A 290 -19.42 -6.23 -15.09
CA LEU A 290 -18.54 -6.56 -16.19
C LEU A 290 -18.04 -5.27 -16.83
N GLY A 291 -16.72 -5.17 -16.97
CA GLY A 291 -16.04 -4.06 -17.61
C GLY A 291 -14.89 -4.54 -18.50
N PRO A 292 -14.20 -3.62 -19.18
CA PRO A 292 -13.01 -3.95 -19.94
C PRO A 292 -11.92 -4.50 -19.01
N GLY A 293 -11.17 -5.49 -19.49
CA GLY A 293 -10.02 -6.02 -18.77
C GLY A 293 -8.97 -4.96 -18.42
N THR A 294 -8.12 -5.25 -17.43
CA THR A 294 -6.98 -4.38 -17.07
C THR A 294 -5.80 -4.74 -17.95
N VAL A 295 -5.79 -4.17 -19.15
CA VAL A 295 -4.66 -4.28 -20.06
C VAL A 295 -3.61 -3.25 -19.64
N GLY A 296 -2.35 -3.67 -19.52
CA GLY A 296 -1.24 -2.76 -19.18
C GLY A 296 -1.05 -1.68 -20.27
N SER A 297 -0.22 -0.68 -20.00
CA SER A 297 0.09 0.38 -20.96
C SER A 297 1.07 -0.08 -22.06
N GLY A 298 0.89 -1.29 -22.60
CA GLY A 298 1.77 -1.95 -23.56
C GLY A 298 2.72 -2.94 -22.89
N THR A 299 2.71 -4.17 -23.39
CA THR A 299 3.69 -5.18 -23.02
C THR A 299 5.00 -4.92 -23.77
N PRO A 300 6.15 -4.73 -23.10
CA PRO A 300 7.42 -4.52 -23.78
C PRO A 300 7.72 -5.69 -24.74
N THR A 301 8.18 -5.38 -25.96
CA THR A 301 8.55 -6.38 -26.98
C THR A 301 9.58 -7.38 -26.44
N ASP A 302 10.48 -6.94 -25.56
CA ASP A 302 11.47 -7.78 -24.89
C ASP A 302 10.81 -8.81 -23.95
N ALA A 303 9.74 -8.42 -23.26
CA ALA A 303 9.00 -9.32 -22.38
C ALA A 303 8.26 -10.38 -23.20
N VAL A 304 7.61 -9.98 -24.29
CA VAL A 304 7.00 -10.93 -25.23
C VAL A 304 8.05 -11.91 -25.77
N THR A 305 9.22 -11.37 -26.13
CA THR A 305 10.29 -12.16 -26.72
C THR A 305 10.85 -13.18 -25.74
N ALA A 306 11.09 -12.76 -24.50
CA ALA A 306 11.53 -13.65 -23.43
C ALA A 306 10.48 -14.72 -23.12
N ALA A 307 9.20 -14.35 -23.03
CA ALA A 307 8.11 -15.28 -22.73
C ALA A 307 7.99 -16.38 -23.80
N LEU A 308 7.89 -15.99 -25.07
CA LEU A 308 7.68 -16.93 -26.18
C LEU A 308 8.95 -17.75 -26.46
N GLY A 309 10.12 -17.13 -26.37
CA GLY A 309 11.42 -17.76 -26.62
C GLY A 309 11.72 -18.89 -25.63
N ALA A 310 11.23 -18.82 -24.39
CA ALA A 310 11.41 -19.87 -23.39
C ALA A 310 10.67 -21.18 -23.74
N PHE A 311 9.69 -21.16 -24.66
CA PHE A 311 8.84 -22.30 -24.98
C PHE A 311 9.09 -22.90 -26.36
N ARG A 312 9.56 -22.12 -27.34
CA ARG A 312 9.85 -22.63 -28.68
C ARG A 312 11.04 -21.94 -29.33
N GLN A 313 12.00 -22.75 -29.78
CA GLN A 313 13.20 -22.28 -30.48
C GLN A 313 12.97 -21.83 -31.94
N LYS A 314 11.79 -22.09 -32.52
CA LYS A 314 11.49 -21.86 -33.95
C LYS A 314 10.37 -20.86 -34.23
N LEU A 315 9.94 -20.07 -33.26
CA LEU A 315 8.92 -19.04 -33.51
C LEU A 315 9.54 -17.80 -34.14
N LEU A 316 8.82 -17.18 -35.08
CA LEU A 316 9.10 -15.83 -35.56
C LEU A 316 8.61 -14.82 -34.52
N VAL A 317 9.33 -14.74 -33.40
CA VAL A 317 8.94 -13.97 -32.23
C VAL A 317 8.58 -12.50 -32.51
N PRO A 318 9.29 -11.76 -33.40
CA PRO A 318 8.91 -10.39 -33.75
C PRO A 318 7.52 -10.26 -34.37
N LEU A 319 7.10 -11.25 -35.17
CA LEU A 319 5.77 -11.27 -35.78
C LEU A 319 4.69 -11.40 -34.71
N TYR A 320 4.83 -12.38 -33.81
CA TYR A 320 3.90 -12.56 -32.68
C TYR A 320 3.86 -11.33 -31.78
N ALA A 321 5.00 -10.71 -31.50
CA ALA A 321 5.03 -9.49 -30.70
C ALA A 321 4.24 -8.35 -31.35
N ALA A 322 4.34 -8.17 -32.67
CA ALA A 322 3.57 -7.17 -33.40
C ALA A 322 2.06 -7.48 -33.39
N GLU A 323 1.67 -8.75 -33.55
CA GLU A 323 0.26 -9.16 -33.49
C GLU A 323 -0.35 -8.97 -32.08
N LEU A 324 0.41 -9.33 -31.04
CA LEU A 324 -0.01 -9.16 -29.65
C LEU A 324 -0.15 -7.69 -29.28
N ASP A 325 0.79 -6.83 -29.69
CA ASP A 325 0.71 -5.38 -29.51
C ASP A 325 -0.50 -4.78 -30.25
N ALA A 326 -0.76 -5.21 -31.49
CA ALA A 326 -1.93 -4.78 -32.26
C ALA A 326 -3.25 -5.20 -31.61
N PHE A 327 -3.32 -6.39 -31.02
CA PHE A 327 -4.48 -6.85 -30.26
C PHE A 327 -4.64 -6.08 -28.94
N GLU A 328 -3.55 -5.88 -28.19
CA GLU A 328 -3.52 -5.10 -26.95
C GLU A 328 -4.05 -3.67 -27.19
N LYS A 329 -3.57 -3.01 -28.24
CA LYS A 329 -4.03 -1.68 -28.67
C LYS A 329 -5.52 -1.64 -29.04
N ARG A 330 -6.08 -2.73 -29.59
CA ARG A 330 -7.52 -2.82 -29.87
C ARG A 330 -8.32 -2.91 -28.57
N LEU A 331 -7.86 -3.71 -27.60
CA LEU A 331 -8.51 -3.79 -26.28
C LEU A 331 -8.46 -2.44 -25.53
N LEU A 332 -7.34 -1.70 -25.61
CA LEU A 332 -7.20 -0.39 -24.97
C LEU A 332 -8.14 0.70 -25.53
N ARG A 333 -8.76 0.47 -26.70
CA ARG A 333 -9.81 1.37 -27.23
C ARG A 333 -11.13 1.22 -26.49
N ALA A 334 -11.33 0.14 -25.74
CA ALA A 334 -12.51 -0.06 -24.90
C ALA A 334 -12.45 0.90 -23.70
N GLN A 335 -12.99 2.10 -23.87
CA GLN A 335 -13.08 3.09 -22.80
C GLN A 335 -14.20 2.75 -21.83
N PRO A 336 -14.02 2.97 -20.51
CA PRO A 336 -15.09 2.78 -19.53
C PRO A 336 -16.31 3.60 -19.91
N GLY A 337 -17.47 2.94 -19.98
CA GLY A 337 -18.71 3.51 -20.49
C GLY A 337 -19.81 3.64 -19.44
N LYS A 338 -21.03 3.90 -19.91
CA LYS A 338 -22.23 3.86 -19.08
C LYS A 338 -22.47 2.42 -18.61
N VAL A 339 -22.76 2.27 -17.32
CA VAL A 339 -23.09 0.98 -16.71
C VAL A 339 -24.61 0.76 -16.81
N GLU A 340 -25.02 -0.39 -17.35
CA GLU A 340 -26.43 -0.76 -17.48
C GLU A 340 -26.70 -2.16 -16.91
N LEU A 341 -27.91 -2.37 -16.38
CA LEU A 341 -28.39 -3.69 -15.98
C LEU A 341 -28.82 -4.46 -17.22
N LYS A 342 -28.20 -5.61 -17.49
CA LYS A 342 -28.50 -6.48 -18.63
C LYS A 342 -28.69 -7.93 -18.18
N ARG A 343 -29.37 -8.71 -19.02
CA ARG A 343 -29.40 -10.16 -18.90
C ARG A 343 -28.25 -10.77 -19.68
N LEU A 344 -27.66 -11.81 -19.14
CA LEU A 344 -26.51 -12.48 -19.72
C LEU A 344 -26.80 -13.14 -21.08
N ALA A 345 -28.07 -13.47 -21.37
CA ALA A 345 -28.53 -13.86 -22.70
C ALA A 345 -28.11 -12.89 -23.83
N SER A 346 -27.90 -11.61 -23.50
CA SER A 346 -27.44 -10.60 -24.46
C SER A 346 -25.98 -10.78 -24.89
N PHE A 347 -25.22 -11.60 -24.15
CA PHE A 347 -23.77 -11.80 -24.32
C PHE A 347 -23.40 -13.28 -24.14
N PRO A 348 -23.80 -14.18 -25.05
CA PRO A 348 -23.66 -15.63 -24.87
C PRO A 348 -22.20 -16.09 -24.67
N GLN A 349 -21.24 -15.42 -25.32
CA GLN A 349 -19.81 -15.70 -25.13
C GLN A 349 -19.34 -15.43 -23.69
N VAL A 350 -19.91 -14.41 -23.05
CA VAL A 350 -19.59 -14.02 -21.68
C VAL A 350 -20.30 -14.92 -20.67
N ALA A 351 -21.38 -15.59 -21.07
CA ALA A 351 -22.08 -16.58 -20.24
C ALA A 351 -21.18 -17.77 -19.91
N GLU A 352 -20.46 -18.30 -20.89
CA GLU A 352 -19.45 -19.36 -20.69
C GLU A 352 -18.35 -18.90 -19.73
N PHE A 353 -17.82 -17.69 -19.96
CA PHE A 353 -16.78 -17.09 -19.13
C PHE A 353 -17.21 -16.96 -17.66
N LEU A 354 -18.40 -16.42 -17.39
CA LEU A 354 -18.91 -16.27 -16.03
C LEU A 354 -19.26 -17.59 -15.38
N GLY A 355 -19.84 -18.54 -16.12
CA GLY A 355 -20.16 -19.86 -15.61
C GLY A 355 -18.93 -20.59 -15.06
N LEU A 356 -17.80 -20.50 -15.77
CA LEU A 356 -16.53 -21.08 -15.34
C LEU A 356 -15.87 -20.31 -14.18
N LEU A 357 -15.97 -18.98 -14.19
CA LEU A 357 -15.40 -18.13 -13.15
C LEU A 357 -16.10 -18.30 -11.80
N LEU A 358 -17.43 -18.41 -11.81
CA LEU A 358 -18.27 -18.50 -10.62
C LEU A 358 -18.53 -19.94 -10.15
N GLY A 359 -18.08 -20.94 -10.91
CA GLY A 359 -18.22 -22.35 -10.55
C GLY A 359 -19.65 -22.91 -10.74
N GLY A 360 -20.44 -22.32 -11.64
CA GLY A 360 -21.83 -22.71 -11.93
C GLY A 360 -22.87 -21.67 -11.49
N GLY A 361 -24.15 -22.03 -11.58
CA GLY A 361 -25.27 -21.17 -11.17
C GLY A 361 -25.57 -19.97 -12.09
N VAL A 362 -24.83 -19.83 -13.18
CA VAL A 362 -25.02 -18.80 -14.20
C VAL A 362 -25.91 -19.36 -15.30
N HIS A 363 -27.01 -18.67 -15.60
CA HIS A 363 -27.95 -19.03 -16.66
C HIS A 363 -28.25 -17.80 -17.54
N GLU A 364 -28.90 -17.99 -18.69
CA GLU A 364 -29.21 -16.90 -19.62
C GLU A 364 -30.01 -15.75 -18.96
N GLY A 365 -30.88 -16.09 -18.01
CA GLY A 365 -31.64 -15.13 -17.23
C GLY A 365 -30.86 -14.36 -16.16
N THR A 366 -29.59 -14.69 -15.89
CA THR A 366 -28.78 -14.04 -14.84
C THR A 366 -28.58 -12.56 -15.17
N GLU A 367 -28.85 -11.69 -14.20
CA GLU A 367 -28.70 -10.25 -14.33
C GLU A 367 -27.26 -9.84 -13.99
N VAL A 368 -26.66 -9.00 -14.81
CA VAL A 368 -25.31 -8.45 -14.64
C VAL A 368 -25.31 -6.96 -14.93
N LEU A 369 -24.43 -6.21 -14.25
CA LEU A 369 -24.13 -4.83 -14.62
C LEU A 369 -23.04 -4.83 -15.70
N VAL A 370 -23.23 -4.07 -16.76
CA VAL A 370 -22.33 -4.10 -17.92
C VAL A 370 -21.98 -2.69 -18.33
N GLU A 371 -20.69 -2.42 -18.50
CA GLU A 371 -20.21 -1.26 -19.27
C GLU A 371 -20.39 -1.57 -20.76
N VAL A 372 -21.56 -1.22 -21.29
CA VAL A 372 -22.07 -1.77 -22.56
C VAL A 372 -21.12 -1.49 -23.71
N ASP A 373 -20.71 -0.24 -23.92
CA ASP A 373 -19.86 0.16 -25.05
C ASP A 373 -18.47 -0.50 -24.96
N ALA A 374 -17.91 -0.52 -23.75
CA ALA A 374 -16.62 -1.15 -23.49
C ALA A 374 -16.64 -2.65 -23.76
N LEU A 375 -17.68 -3.36 -23.29
CA LEU A 375 -17.80 -4.80 -23.49
C LEU A 375 -18.00 -5.13 -24.98
N HIS A 376 -18.81 -4.37 -25.71
CA HIS A 376 -18.95 -4.57 -27.17
C HIS A 376 -17.62 -4.37 -27.90
N ALA A 377 -16.84 -3.36 -27.53
CA ALA A 377 -15.51 -3.14 -28.10
C ALA A 377 -14.57 -4.33 -27.83
N VAL A 378 -14.60 -4.91 -26.63
CA VAL A 378 -13.83 -6.13 -26.31
C VAL A 378 -14.32 -7.33 -27.13
N LEU A 379 -15.64 -7.53 -27.24
CA LEU A 379 -16.23 -8.63 -28.01
C LEU A 379 -15.85 -8.55 -29.50
N SER A 380 -15.94 -7.36 -30.10
CA SER A 380 -15.50 -7.10 -31.47
C SER A 380 -13.99 -7.33 -31.61
N ALA A 381 -13.17 -6.78 -30.71
CA ALA A 381 -11.73 -6.98 -30.76
C ALA A 381 -11.34 -8.47 -30.73
N VAL A 382 -12.02 -9.29 -29.92
CA VAL A 382 -11.80 -10.74 -29.85
C VAL A 382 -12.29 -11.45 -31.12
N ALA A 383 -13.45 -11.09 -31.64
CA ALA A 383 -14.02 -11.70 -32.85
C ALA A 383 -13.20 -11.38 -34.12
N ASP A 384 -12.66 -10.15 -34.20
CA ASP A 384 -11.89 -9.64 -35.33
C ASP A 384 -10.39 -10.02 -35.26
N THR A 385 -10.01 -10.92 -34.36
CA THR A 385 -8.61 -11.34 -34.15
C THR A 385 -8.47 -12.84 -34.36
N PRO A 386 -7.42 -13.31 -35.06
CA PRO A 386 -7.12 -14.73 -35.15
C PRO A 386 -7.08 -15.40 -33.77
N VAL A 387 -7.70 -16.57 -33.65
CA VAL A 387 -7.86 -17.28 -32.38
C VAL A 387 -6.51 -17.56 -31.72
N ASP A 388 -5.49 -17.94 -32.49
CA ASP A 388 -4.14 -18.17 -31.99
C ASP A 388 -3.50 -16.91 -31.39
N THR A 389 -3.69 -15.74 -32.00
CA THR A 389 -3.22 -14.46 -31.43
C THR A 389 -3.91 -14.19 -30.08
N VAL A 390 -5.22 -14.39 -29.96
CA VAL A 390 -5.94 -14.18 -28.70
C VAL A 390 -5.50 -15.18 -27.62
N LEU A 391 -5.35 -16.46 -27.95
CA LEU A 391 -4.85 -17.47 -27.01
C LEU A 391 -3.39 -17.20 -26.60
N ASN A 392 -2.56 -16.71 -27.53
CA ASN A 392 -1.20 -16.30 -27.24
C ASN A 392 -1.16 -15.11 -26.28
N PHE A 393 -2.05 -14.14 -26.46
CA PHE A 393 -2.22 -13.01 -25.54
C PHE A 393 -2.61 -13.48 -24.13
N LEU A 394 -3.58 -14.40 -24.02
CA LEU A 394 -4.00 -14.96 -22.73
C LEU A 394 -2.84 -15.68 -22.01
N GLY A 395 -2.08 -16.53 -22.71
CA GLY A 395 -0.95 -17.22 -22.12
C GLY A 395 0.21 -16.28 -21.75
N LEU A 396 0.42 -15.20 -22.52
CA LEU A 396 1.36 -14.15 -22.16
C LEU A 396 0.93 -13.43 -20.88
N GLN A 397 -0.33 -13.00 -20.77
CA GLN A 397 -0.84 -12.32 -19.57
C GLN A 397 -0.73 -13.21 -18.32
N LEU A 398 -1.04 -14.50 -18.45
CA LEU A 398 -0.82 -15.48 -17.39
C LEU A 398 0.66 -15.57 -17.00
N THR A 399 1.57 -15.70 -17.98
CA THR A 399 3.02 -15.80 -17.75
C THR A 399 3.57 -14.55 -17.05
N LEU A 400 3.12 -13.35 -17.44
CA LEU A 400 3.53 -12.09 -16.82
C LEU A 400 3.09 -12.01 -15.35
N LYS A 401 1.87 -12.43 -15.01
CA LYS A 401 1.42 -12.46 -13.59
C LYS A 401 2.22 -13.45 -12.75
N LEU A 402 2.67 -14.54 -13.34
CA LEU A 402 3.36 -15.64 -12.66
C LEU A 402 4.88 -15.50 -12.66
N THR A 403 5.41 -14.39 -13.16
CA THR A 403 6.84 -14.18 -13.42
C THR A 403 7.74 -14.48 -12.21
N TYR A 404 7.31 -14.16 -10.99
CA TYR A 404 8.12 -14.37 -9.79
C TYR A 404 8.30 -15.85 -9.41
N PHE A 405 7.50 -16.75 -9.97
CA PHE A 405 7.66 -18.20 -9.81
C PHE A 405 8.47 -18.84 -10.95
N LEU A 406 9.02 -18.05 -11.86
CA LEU A 406 9.81 -18.51 -12.99
C LEU A 406 11.32 -18.37 -12.70
N PRO A 407 12.18 -19.00 -13.52
CA PRO A 407 13.62 -18.80 -13.46
C PRO A 407 14.01 -17.33 -13.50
N ASN A 408 15.01 -16.95 -12.70
CA ASN A 408 15.45 -15.55 -12.54
C ASN A 408 15.74 -14.87 -13.89
N GLU A 409 16.43 -15.57 -14.79
CA GLU A 409 16.80 -15.02 -16.10
C GLU A 409 15.57 -14.68 -16.95
N LEU A 410 14.58 -15.57 -16.95
CA LEU A 410 13.32 -15.33 -17.65
C LEU A 410 12.54 -14.23 -16.95
N GLY A 411 12.38 -14.31 -15.64
CA GLY A 411 11.51 -13.39 -14.92
C GLY A 411 12.01 -11.95 -14.91
N LEU A 412 13.31 -11.74 -14.77
CA LEU A 412 13.91 -10.40 -14.89
C LEU A 412 13.72 -9.80 -16.29
N ARG A 413 13.79 -10.63 -17.35
CA ARG A 413 13.52 -10.16 -18.72
C ARG A 413 12.05 -9.80 -18.93
N LEU A 414 11.12 -10.56 -18.34
CA LEU A 414 9.68 -10.31 -18.43
C LEU A 414 9.23 -9.01 -17.76
N ILE A 415 9.84 -8.65 -16.62
CA ILE A 415 9.53 -7.40 -15.91
C ILE A 415 10.33 -6.21 -16.50
N GLY A 416 11.27 -6.50 -17.39
CA GLY A 416 12.21 -5.53 -17.97
C GLY A 416 13.36 -5.20 -17.02
N ARG A 417 14.40 -4.56 -17.57
CA ARG A 417 15.62 -4.12 -16.83
C ARG A 417 15.32 -3.13 -15.69
N SER A 418 14.10 -2.59 -15.64
CA SER A 418 13.61 -1.67 -14.61
C SER A 418 13.10 -2.35 -13.33
N ALA A 419 13.33 -3.66 -13.12
CA ALA A 419 12.96 -4.37 -11.90
C ALA A 419 13.79 -3.89 -10.68
N ARG A 420 13.55 -2.65 -10.23
CA ARG A 420 14.06 -2.08 -8.96
C ARG A 420 13.47 -2.81 -7.75
N THR A 421 12.39 -3.56 -7.93
CA THR A 421 11.72 -4.27 -6.84
C THR A 421 12.43 -5.59 -6.55
N PRO A 422 13.00 -5.76 -5.35
CA PRO A 422 13.67 -7.02 -5.00
C PRO A 422 12.66 -8.18 -4.96
N ARG A 423 13.09 -9.39 -5.34
CA ARG A 423 12.24 -10.60 -5.46
C ARG A 423 11.39 -10.84 -4.21
N TRP A 424 11.97 -10.69 -3.02
CA TRP A 424 11.25 -10.87 -1.75
C TRP A 424 10.04 -9.93 -1.61
N ARG A 425 10.16 -8.67 -2.05
CA ARG A 425 9.08 -7.68 -1.98
C ARG A 425 7.97 -8.02 -2.98
N ALA A 426 8.34 -8.45 -4.18
CA ALA A 426 7.36 -8.94 -5.14
C ALA A 426 6.63 -10.21 -4.67
N CYS A 427 7.35 -11.13 -4.02
CA CYS A 427 6.75 -12.32 -3.44
C CYS A 427 5.75 -12.00 -2.33
N LEU A 428 5.97 -10.95 -1.53
CA LEU A 428 4.95 -10.49 -0.57
C LEU A 428 3.64 -10.10 -1.27
N ALA A 429 3.71 -9.37 -2.39
CA ALA A 429 2.52 -9.00 -3.15
C ALA A 429 1.80 -10.23 -3.73
N GLN A 430 2.53 -11.23 -4.22
CA GLN A 430 1.93 -12.49 -4.70
C GLN A 430 1.24 -13.25 -3.56
N VAL A 431 1.90 -13.34 -2.41
CA VAL A 431 1.34 -14.01 -1.22
C VAL A 431 0.07 -13.30 -0.74
N GLU A 432 0.06 -11.97 -0.74
CA GLU A 432 -1.14 -11.17 -0.43
C GLU A 432 -2.28 -11.46 -1.39
N LEU A 433 -2.02 -11.52 -2.70
CA LEU A 433 -3.04 -11.82 -3.71
C LEU A 433 -3.64 -13.22 -3.55
N ALA A 434 -2.84 -14.20 -3.15
CA ALA A 434 -3.29 -15.58 -2.97
C ALA A 434 -3.99 -15.81 -1.61
N LEU A 435 -3.56 -15.09 -0.57
CA LEU A 435 -4.00 -15.31 0.82
C LEU A 435 -4.32 -13.98 1.54
N PRO A 436 -5.23 -13.13 1.02
CA PRO A 436 -5.40 -11.76 1.50
C PRO A 436 -5.82 -11.68 2.98
N GLU A 437 -6.71 -12.56 3.43
CA GLU A 437 -7.20 -12.58 4.81
C GLU A 437 -6.11 -12.95 5.83
N LEU A 438 -5.28 -13.96 5.53
CA LEU A 438 -4.15 -14.29 6.39
C LEU A 438 -3.08 -13.21 6.31
N PHE A 439 -2.85 -12.64 5.14
CA PHE A 439 -1.86 -11.57 4.97
C PHE A 439 -2.23 -10.35 5.83
N LEU A 440 -3.51 -9.99 5.91
CA LEU A 440 -4.02 -8.96 6.83
C LEU A 440 -3.76 -9.31 8.30
N LEU A 441 -4.03 -10.55 8.71
CA LEU A 441 -3.75 -11.02 10.09
C LEU A 441 -2.24 -11.00 10.41
N ALA A 442 -1.40 -11.43 9.46
CA ALA A 442 0.05 -11.40 9.61
C ALA A 442 0.57 -9.95 9.68
N SER A 443 0.02 -9.05 8.87
CA SER A 443 0.35 -7.62 8.89
C SER A 443 0.01 -7.00 10.24
N GLN A 444 -1.14 -7.36 10.80
CA GLN A 444 -1.52 -6.97 12.15
C GLN A 444 -0.57 -7.55 13.22
N ALA A 445 -0.08 -8.79 13.07
CA ALA A 445 0.90 -9.35 13.98
C ALA A 445 2.28 -8.66 13.87
N ALA A 446 2.70 -8.28 12.65
CA ALA A 446 3.97 -7.62 12.37
C ALA A 446 3.98 -6.15 12.85
N GLN A 447 2.87 -5.45 12.68
CA GLN A 447 2.75 -4.02 12.98
C GLN A 447 1.90 -3.73 14.22
N GLY A 448 1.28 -4.71 14.88
CA GLY A 448 0.38 -4.46 16.01
C GLY A 448 -0.89 -3.69 15.63
N VAL A 449 -1.81 -3.54 16.60
CA VAL A 449 -3.01 -2.71 16.44
C VAL A 449 -2.91 -1.49 17.35
N PRO A 450 -3.20 -0.28 16.84
CA PRO A 450 -3.35 0.88 17.69
C PRO A 450 -4.47 0.68 18.72
N ALA A 451 -4.14 0.74 20.01
CA ALA A 451 -5.10 0.54 21.10
C ALA A 451 -6.28 1.54 21.04
N HIS A 452 -6.05 2.73 20.48
CA HIS A 452 -7.02 3.82 20.44
C HIS A 452 -7.72 3.99 19.08
N ALA A 453 -7.56 3.08 18.13
CA ALA A 453 -8.15 3.22 16.79
C ALA A 453 -9.68 3.37 16.81
N ALA A 454 -10.38 2.59 17.64
CA ALA A 454 -11.84 2.69 17.78
C ALA A 454 -12.28 4.07 18.24
N ARG A 455 -11.59 4.62 19.25
CA ARG A 455 -11.81 5.97 19.75
C ARG A 455 -11.44 7.02 18.70
N PHE A 456 -10.37 6.79 17.95
CA PHE A 456 -9.93 7.62 16.83
C PHE A 456 -11.01 7.84 15.79
N ALA A 457 -11.57 6.74 15.26
CA ALA A 457 -12.64 6.83 14.28
C ALA A 457 -13.89 7.53 14.85
N GLU A 458 -14.21 7.27 16.12
CA GLU A 458 -15.37 7.89 16.78
C GLU A 458 -15.18 9.40 17.00
N ASP A 459 -13.99 9.85 17.40
CA ASP A 459 -13.69 11.26 17.59
C ASP A 459 -13.77 12.03 16.27
N ILE A 460 -13.27 11.44 15.17
CA ILE A 460 -13.39 11.99 13.82
C ILE A 460 -14.86 12.07 13.41
N ARG A 461 -15.65 11.01 13.61
CA ARG A 461 -17.09 11.00 13.33
C ARG A 461 -17.80 12.11 14.09
N ARG A 462 -17.55 12.26 15.39
CA ARG A 462 -18.13 13.33 16.22
C ARG A 462 -17.68 14.72 15.79
N SER A 463 -16.43 14.89 15.36
CA SER A 463 -15.96 16.17 14.84
C SER A 463 -16.65 16.55 13.53
N LEU A 464 -16.79 15.58 12.63
CA LEU A 464 -17.53 15.76 11.38
C LEU A 464 -19.00 16.09 11.64
N THR A 465 -19.69 15.36 12.51
CA THR A 465 -21.09 15.63 12.87
C THR A 465 -21.29 17.07 13.35
N ARG A 466 -20.43 17.55 14.26
CA ARG A 466 -20.47 18.93 14.77
C ARG A 466 -20.16 19.97 13.70
N SER A 467 -19.26 19.64 12.77
CA SER A 467 -18.89 20.56 11.71
C SER A 467 -19.99 20.65 10.64
N LEU A 468 -20.64 19.53 10.30
CA LEU A 468 -21.68 19.46 9.26
C LEU A 468 -22.87 20.39 9.55
N SER A 469 -23.21 20.61 10.82
CA SER A 469 -24.24 21.59 11.20
C SER A 469 -23.85 23.04 10.91
N GLY A 470 -22.56 23.33 10.73
CA GLY A 470 -22.01 24.65 10.39
C GLY A 470 -21.69 24.85 8.90
N LEU A 471 -22.09 23.93 8.02
CA LEU A 471 -21.92 24.10 6.57
C LEU A 471 -22.99 25.05 6.02
N LEU A 472 -22.60 26.29 5.72
CA LEU A 472 -23.50 27.35 5.25
C LEU A 472 -24.19 27.06 3.92
N TRP A 473 -23.55 26.27 3.05
CA TRP A 473 -24.04 25.95 1.71
C TRP A 473 -24.93 24.69 1.67
N LEU A 474 -25.20 24.09 2.83
CA LEU A 474 -26.17 23.00 2.97
C LEU A 474 -27.43 23.49 3.68
N ASP A 475 -28.57 23.24 3.07
CA ASP A 475 -29.84 23.46 3.74
C ASP A 475 -30.01 22.50 4.93
N HIS A 476 -30.83 22.88 5.90
CA HIS A 476 -31.07 22.08 7.10
C HIS A 476 -31.62 20.67 6.82
N GLY A 477 -32.29 20.44 5.70
CA GLY A 477 -32.73 19.12 5.28
C GLY A 477 -31.54 18.24 4.92
N THR A 478 -30.69 18.72 4.01
CA THR A 478 -29.48 18.02 3.56
C THR A 478 -28.48 17.82 4.70
N GLN A 479 -28.32 18.80 5.59
CA GLN A 479 -27.48 18.66 6.80
C GLN A 479 -27.97 17.50 7.69
N ARG A 480 -29.29 17.44 7.98
CA ARG A 480 -29.88 16.36 8.78
C ARG A 480 -29.70 15.00 8.11
N GLN A 481 -29.87 14.91 6.79
CA GLN A 481 -29.64 13.67 6.05
C GLN A 481 -28.17 13.24 6.08
N ALA A 482 -27.23 14.17 5.92
CA ALA A 482 -25.80 13.89 5.99
C ALA A 482 -25.37 13.43 7.40
N ILE A 483 -25.86 14.09 8.45
CA ILE A 483 -25.64 13.68 9.84
C ILE A 483 -26.24 12.30 10.11
N ALA A 484 -27.46 12.04 9.62
CA ALA A 484 -28.08 10.73 9.74
C ALA A 484 -27.29 9.66 9.00
N LEU A 485 -26.80 9.90 7.77
CA LEU A 485 -25.92 8.98 7.05
C LEU A 485 -24.66 8.69 7.85
N LEU A 486 -23.98 9.74 8.31
CA LEU A 486 -22.74 9.66 9.08
C LEU A 486 -22.93 8.83 10.36
N ALA A 487 -24.08 8.97 11.03
CA ALA A 487 -24.40 8.20 12.22
C ALA A 487 -24.54 6.69 11.94
N ARG A 488 -25.03 6.31 10.74
CA ARG A 488 -25.15 4.90 10.31
C ARG A 488 -23.93 4.40 9.51
N THR A 489 -22.91 5.22 9.28
CA THR A 489 -21.70 4.81 8.54
C THR A 489 -20.90 3.80 9.33
N ARG A 490 -20.61 2.65 8.71
CA ARG A 490 -19.79 1.60 9.31
C ARG A 490 -18.32 1.88 9.02
N ILE A 491 -17.53 2.24 10.04
CA ILE A 491 -16.08 2.38 9.90
C ILE A 491 -15.44 1.06 10.35
N ARG A 492 -14.86 0.31 9.41
CA ARG A 492 -14.13 -0.93 9.69
C ARG A 492 -12.63 -0.65 9.66
N MET A 493 -11.95 -0.99 10.75
CA MET A 493 -10.51 -0.74 10.86
C MET A 493 -9.71 -2.04 10.84
N PHE A 494 -8.61 -2.02 10.08
CA PHE A 494 -7.52 -2.99 10.01
C PHE A 494 -7.90 -4.36 9.48
N VAL A 495 -8.71 -5.09 10.25
CA VAL A 495 -9.08 -6.48 10.00
C VAL A 495 -10.52 -6.67 10.44
N PRO A 496 -11.38 -7.27 9.58
CA PRO A 496 -12.75 -7.61 9.95
C PRO A 496 -12.82 -8.40 11.27
N LYS A 497 -13.84 -8.14 12.09
CA LYS A 497 -14.01 -8.79 13.40
C LYS A 497 -14.15 -10.31 13.25
N GLU A 498 -14.75 -10.73 12.15
CA GLU A 498 -14.96 -12.12 11.79
C GLU A 498 -13.62 -12.85 11.67
N LEU A 499 -12.58 -12.21 11.11
CA LEU A 499 -11.26 -12.80 11.01
C LEU A 499 -10.53 -12.83 12.35
N ARG A 500 -10.73 -11.82 13.21
CA ARG A 500 -10.10 -11.78 14.54
C ARG A 500 -10.68 -12.80 15.51
N ASN A 501 -12.00 -13.01 15.43
CA ASN A 501 -12.73 -13.89 16.34
C ASN A 501 -12.84 -15.33 15.80
N SER A 502 -12.49 -15.57 14.54
CA SER A 502 -12.46 -16.93 13.99
C SER A 502 -11.42 -17.75 14.73
N SER A 503 -11.80 -18.97 15.13
CA SER A 503 -10.82 -19.91 15.64
C SER A 503 -9.77 -20.18 14.56
N LYS A 504 -8.55 -20.54 14.97
CA LYS A 504 -7.48 -20.98 14.06
C LYS A 504 -7.99 -22.05 13.09
N GLU A 505 -8.82 -22.96 13.60
CA GLU A 505 -9.42 -24.03 12.81
C GLU A 505 -10.41 -23.51 11.78
N THR A 506 -11.23 -22.51 12.10
CA THR A 506 -12.14 -21.87 11.13
C THR A 506 -11.37 -21.18 10.01
N LEU A 507 -10.29 -20.47 10.32
CA LEU A 507 -9.45 -19.82 9.32
C LEU A 507 -8.78 -20.84 8.40
N LEU A 508 -8.23 -21.92 8.96
CA LEU A 508 -7.64 -23.00 8.17
C LEU A 508 -8.68 -23.76 7.34
N LYS A 509 -9.85 -24.05 7.90
CA LYS A 509 -10.99 -24.67 7.17
C LYS A 509 -11.43 -23.80 5.99
N ARG A 510 -11.48 -22.48 6.16
CA ARG A 510 -11.80 -21.52 5.07
C ARG A 510 -10.79 -21.53 3.94
N GLN A 511 -9.54 -21.91 4.21
CA GLN A 511 -8.53 -22.03 3.16
C GLN A 511 -8.55 -23.36 2.42
N GLY A 512 -9.26 -24.36 2.97
CA GLY A 512 -9.28 -25.72 2.48
C GLY A 512 -8.02 -26.49 2.89
N ARG A 513 -8.00 -27.80 2.59
CA ARG A 513 -6.80 -28.64 2.75
C ARG A 513 -5.62 -28.00 2.01
N ARG A 514 -4.41 -28.19 2.57
CA ARG A 514 -3.13 -27.80 1.95
C ARG A 514 -3.21 -28.18 0.47
N PRO A 515 -3.13 -27.21 -0.46
CA PRO A 515 -3.21 -27.53 -1.88
C PRO A 515 -2.10 -28.55 -2.18
N GLU A 516 -2.44 -29.62 -2.89
CA GLU A 516 -1.42 -30.53 -3.40
C GLU A 516 -0.54 -29.74 -4.38
N GLY A 517 0.76 -30.04 -4.43
CA GLY A 517 1.74 -29.30 -5.23
C GLY A 517 2.55 -28.27 -4.42
N SER A 518 3.57 -27.70 -5.08
CA SER A 518 4.49 -26.70 -4.52
C SER A 518 4.66 -25.52 -5.48
N GLY A 519 5.08 -24.39 -4.95
CA GLY A 519 5.40 -23.17 -5.69
C GLY A 519 4.22 -22.64 -6.48
N LEU A 520 4.39 -22.61 -7.80
CA LEU A 520 3.45 -21.96 -8.71
C LEU A 520 2.05 -22.60 -8.69
N LEU A 521 1.95 -23.93 -8.61
CA LEU A 521 0.65 -24.61 -8.56
C LEU A 521 -0.09 -24.32 -7.25
N ALA A 522 0.64 -24.27 -6.14
CA ALA A 522 0.08 -23.90 -4.83
C ALA A 522 -0.45 -22.47 -4.87
N PHE A 523 0.31 -21.53 -5.46
CA PHE A 523 -0.15 -20.16 -5.70
C PHE A 523 -1.48 -20.12 -6.47
N CYS A 524 -1.54 -20.76 -7.65
CA CYS A 524 -2.73 -20.69 -8.51
C CYS A 524 -3.97 -21.26 -7.81
N ARG A 525 -3.84 -22.37 -7.10
CA ARG A 525 -4.96 -22.99 -6.36
C ARG A 525 -5.45 -22.12 -5.20
N LEU A 526 -4.54 -21.50 -4.46
CA LEU A 526 -4.89 -20.58 -3.37
C LEU A 526 -5.56 -19.32 -3.91
N HIS A 527 -5.01 -18.77 -5.00
CA HIS A 527 -5.56 -17.60 -5.66
C HIS A 527 -6.96 -17.86 -6.24
N GLU A 528 -7.16 -19.01 -6.89
CA GLU A 528 -8.47 -19.45 -7.37
C GLU A 528 -9.53 -19.44 -6.27
N ARG A 529 -9.21 -20.00 -5.09
CA ARG A 529 -10.09 -19.95 -3.91
C ARG A 529 -10.30 -18.52 -3.40
N ALA A 530 -9.30 -17.65 -3.49
CA ALA A 530 -9.42 -16.25 -3.09
C ALA A 530 -10.35 -15.47 -4.04
N VAL A 531 -10.23 -15.68 -5.35
CA VAL A 531 -11.11 -15.08 -6.37
C VAL A 531 -12.56 -15.53 -6.18
N GLU A 532 -12.78 -16.84 -6.03
CA GLU A 532 -14.11 -17.40 -5.80
C GLU A 532 -14.78 -16.80 -4.56
N ARG A 533 -14.07 -16.76 -3.43
CA ARG A 533 -14.57 -16.13 -2.20
C ARG A 533 -14.87 -14.65 -2.39
N ARG A 534 -13.98 -13.90 -3.06
CA ARG A 534 -14.18 -12.47 -3.31
C ARG A 534 -15.43 -12.21 -4.14
N LEU A 535 -15.68 -13.02 -5.17
CA LEU A 535 -16.83 -12.88 -6.05
C LEU A 535 -18.14 -13.28 -5.34
N ASN A 536 -18.09 -14.30 -4.47
CA ASN A 536 -19.26 -14.80 -3.73
C ASN A 536 -19.56 -14.01 -2.44
N THR A 537 -18.66 -13.13 -1.99
CA THR A 537 -18.86 -12.34 -0.77
C THR A 537 -19.65 -11.06 -1.08
N THR A 538 -20.70 -10.82 -0.30
CA THR A 538 -21.53 -9.61 -0.41
C THR A 538 -20.89 -8.36 0.21
N GLU A 539 -20.01 -8.54 1.20
CA GLU A 539 -19.28 -7.46 1.88
C GLU A 539 -17.75 -7.66 1.82
N PRO A 540 -17.12 -7.67 0.63
CA PRO A 540 -15.68 -7.91 0.53
C PRO A 540 -14.90 -6.81 1.25
N TRP A 541 -13.76 -7.17 1.82
CA TRP A 541 -12.79 -6.18 2.26
C TRP A 541 -12.10 -5.58 1.02
N LEU A 542 -12.15 -4.26 0.90
CA LEU A 542 -11.77 -3.58 -0.35
C LEU A 542 -10.28 -3.26 -0.45
N LEU A 543 -9.51 -3.42 0.63
CA LEU A 543 -8.15 -2.91 0.73
C LEU A 543 -7.09 -4.02 0.83
N SER A 544 -5.91 -3.70 0.32
CA SER A 544 -4.66 -4.37 0.65
C SER A 544 -4.22 -3.99 2.07
N ALA A 545 -3.43 -4.87 2.72
CA ALA A 545 -2.76 -4.51 3.97
C ALA A 545 -1.69 -3.43 3.76
N LEU A 546 -1.22 -3.27 2.52
CA LEU A 546 -0.20 -2.32 2.07
C LEU A 546 -0.79 -0.99 1.61
N ASP A 547 -2.11 -0.83 1.60
CA ASP A 547 -2.75 0.43 1.28
C ASP A 547 -2.54 1.45 2.41
N THR A 548 -2.19 2.68 2.04
CA THR A 548 -1.99 3.81 2.98
C THR A 548 -3.21 4.73 3.06
N ASP A 549 -4.26 4.43 2.30
CA ASP A 549 -5.47 5.23 2.19
C ASP A 549 -6.72 4.36 2.34
N CYS A 550 -7.81 4.97 2.77
CA CYS A 550 -9.06 4.26 3.02
C CYS A 550 -9.89 4.03 1.75
N ALA A 551 -10.67 2.94 1.77
CA ALA A 551 -11.65 2.65 0.73
C ALA A 551 -13.05 3.02 1.20
N VAL A 552 -13.86 3.48 0.25
CA VAL A 552 -15.25 3.88 0.50
C VAL A 552 -16.17 2.98 -0.30
N ASP A 553 -17.02 2.27 0.41
CA ASP A 553 -18.14 1.52 -0.14
C ASP A 553 -19.41 2.33 0.05
N THR A 554 -19.80 3.05 -1.01
CA THR A 554 -20.99 3.91 -0.99
C THR A 554 -22.29 3.15 -0.75
N ARG A 555 -22.29 1.84 -1.00
CA ARG A 555 -23.49 1.01 -1.00
C ARG A 555 -23.72 0.38 0.35
N ALA A 556 -22.66 -0.17 0.95
CA ALA A 556 -22.68 -0.64 2.33
C ALA A 556 -22.64 0.52 3.35
N ASN A 557 -22.59 1.77 2.90
CA ASN A 557 -22.34 2.96 3.71
C ASN A 557 -21.17 2.73 4.67
N ARG A 558 -20.05 2.28 4.10
CA ARG A 558 -18.93 1.73 4.84
C ARG A 558 -17.63 2.39 4.39
N VAL A 559 -16.76 2.62 5.37
CA VAL A 559 -15.37 3.04 5.16
C VAL A 559 -14.47 1.96 5.72
N ASP A 560 -13.64 1.37 4.87
CA ASP A 560 -12.60 0.43 5.26
C ASP A 560 -11.28 1.21 5.44
N VAL A 561 -10.63 1.00 6.59
CA VAL A 561 -9.43 1.73 7.00
C VAL A 561 -8.25 0.77 7.13
N PRO A 562 -7.17 0.94 6.36
CA PRO A 562 -6.03 0.04 6.41
C PRO A 562 -5.15 0.33 7.62
N LEU A 563 -4.24 -0.59 7.91
CA LEU A 563 -3.29 -0.46 9.01
C LEU A 563 -2.28 0.67 8.79
N LEU A 564 -1.81 0.83 7.55
CA LEU A 564 -0.85 1.87 7.18
C LEU A 564 -1.44 3.27 7.06
N LEU A 565 -2.74 3.45 7.33
CA LEU A 565 -3.28 4.80 7.52
C LEU A 565 -2.56 5.52 8.68
N PHE A 566 -2.10 4.74 9.67
CA PHE A 566 -1.43 5.27 10.84
C PHE A 566 0.08 5.06 10.76
N ASN A 567 0.85 6.09 11.12
CA ASN A 567 2.29 6.02 11.15
C ASN A 567 2.77 5.45 12.49
N ARG A 568 3.29 4.21 12.47
CA ARG A 568 3.78 3.55 13.69
C ARG A 568 5.12 4.05 14.19
N SER A 569 5.87 4.68 13.31
CA SER A 569 7.21 5.16 13.57
C SER A 569 7.22 6.59 14.10
N ALA A 570 6.12 7.32 13.95
CA ALA A 570 5.90 8.59 14.65
C ALA A 570 5.61 8.31 16.14
N LEU A 571 6.36 8.98 17.03
CA LEU A 571 6.28 9.12 18.51
C LEU A 571 5.33 8.16 19.26
N SER A 572 5.83 7.53 20.34
CA SER A 572 5.11 6.47 21.09
C SER A 572 3.61 6.74 21.29
N TRP A 573 2.83 5.71 20.99
CA TRP A 573 1.39 5.74 20.69
C TRP A 573 0.48 6.23 21.81
N ASP A 574 0.95 6.19 23.06
CA ASP A 574 0.11 6.51 24.23
C ASP A 574 0.10 8.01 24.53
N ASP A 575 1.18 8.74 24.22
CA ASP A 575 1.29 10.16 24.59
C ASP A 575 0.77 11.11 23.51
N LEU A 576 0.76 10.74 22.23
CA LEU A 576 0.42 11.66 21.13
C LEU A 576 -0.61 11.11 20.14
N TYR A 577 -1.73 10.59 20.65
CA TYR A 577 -2.96 10.39 19.85
C TYR A 577 -3.26 11.57 18.89
N SER A 578 -2.98 12.80 19.34
CA SER A 578 -3.14 14.02 18.55
C SER A 578 -2.18 14.12 17.36
N SER A 579 -0.96 13.59 17.41
CA SER A 579 0.01 13.67 16.29
C SER A 579 -0.41 12.84 15.07
N GLN A 580 -1.31 11.87 15.25
CA GLN A 580 -1.87 11.09 14.14
C GLN A 580 -3.03 11.81 13.45
N LEU A 581 -3.66 12.80 14.08
CA LEU A 581 -4.80 13.52 13.51
C LEU A 581 -4.48 14.23 12.19
N PRO A 582 -3.37 14.99 12.04
CA PRO A 582 -3.06 15.71 10.80
C PRO A 582 -2.97 14.82 9.56
N ARG A 583 -2.49 13.58 9.70
CA ARG A 583 -2.35 12.63 8.59
C ARG A 583 -3.49 11.61 8.56
N ALA A 584 -3.56 10.73 9.56
CA ALA A 584 -4.53 9.64 9.60
C ALA A 584 -5.95 10.17 9.81
N GLY A 585 -6.11 11.20 10.65
CA GLY A 585 -7.42 11.80 10.97
C GLY A 585 -7.99 12.53 9.76
N PHE A 586 -7.14 13.30 9.09
CA PHE A 586 -7.45 13.92 7.81
C PHE A 586 -7.89 12.91 6.75
N ARG A 587 -7.11 11.86 6.50
CA ARG A 587 -7.45 10.85 5.49
C ARG A 587 -8.75 10.11 5.82
N LEU A 588 -8.95 9.74 7.08
CA LEU A 588 -10.21 9.12 7.52
C LEU A 588 -11.40 10.07 7.32
N ALA A 589 -11.27 11.33 7.75
CA ALA A 589 -12.32 12.32 7.57
C ALA A 589 -12.66 12.51 6.08
N ARG A 590 -11.64 12.57 5.22
CA ARG A 590 -11.76 12.65 3.77
C ARG A 590 -12.53 11.47 3.18
N CYS A 591 -12.23 10.23 3.58
CA CYS A 591 -12.97 9.06 3.10
C CYS A 591 -14.43 9.06 3.56
N VAL A 592 -14.69 9.47 4.80
CA VAL A 592 -16.06 9.62 5.30
C VAL A 592 -16.80 10.71 4.52
N LEU A 593 -16.15 11.83 4.22
CA LEU A 593 -16.75 12.89 3.40
C LEU A 593 -16.98 12.45 1.95
N LYS A 594 -16.06 11.70 1.35
CA LYS A 594 -16.22 11.07 0.02
C LYS A 594 -17.47 10.21 -0.05
N LEU A 595 -17.80 9.49 1.02
CA LEU A 595 -19.05 8.74 1.14
C LEU A 595 -20.27 9.66 1.12
N LEU A 596 -20.26 10.73 1.91
CA LEU A 596 -21.34 11.72 1.99
C LEU A 596 -21.56 12.44 0.64
N LEU A 597 -20.47 12.85 -0.03
CA LEU A 597 -20.50 13.61 -1.29
C LEU A 597 -20.99 12.78 -2.47
N ARG A 598 -20.86 11.45 -2.42
CA ARG A 598 -21.30 10.52 -3.46
C ARG A 598 -22.75 10.05 -3.30
N MET A 599 -23.45 10.49 -2.26
CA MET A 599 -24.86 10.18 -2.09
C MET A 599 -25.72 10.80 -3.20
N PRO A 600 -26.74 10.08 -3.72
CA PRO A 600 -27.81 10.69 -4.51
C PRO A 600 -28.50 11.78 -3.69
N GLY A 601 -28.66 12.98 -4.27
CA GLY A 601 -29.18 14.14 -3.54
C GLY A 601 -28.23 14.66 -2.45
N GLY A 602 -26.97 14.20 -2.43
CA GLY A 602 -25.99 14.61 -1.44
C GLY A 602 -25.54 16.06 -1.60
N PRO A 603 -24.66 16.52 -0.70
CA PRO A 603 -24.17 17.90 -0.65
C PRO A 603 -23.76 18.50 -2.00
N LYS A 604 -23.07 17.71 -2.83
CA LYS A 604 -22.58 18.12 -4.15
C LYS A 604 -23.70 18.51 -5.14
N SER A 605 -24.91 18.00 -4.94
CA SER A 605 -26.03 18.24 -5.85
C SER A 605 -26.71 19.61 -5.65
N THR A 606 -26.46 20.28 -4.52
CA THR A 606 -27.05 21.60 -4.23
C THR A 606 -26.41 22.70 -5.09
N VAL A 607 -27.14 23.79 -5.32
CA VAL A 607 -26.64 24.96 -6.08
C VAL A 607 -25.37 25.51 -5.44
N ASP A 608 -25.35 25.63 -4.11
CA ASP A 608 -24.20 26.15 -3.39
C ASP A 608 -23.04 25.14 -3.32
N GLY A 609 -23.32 23.83 -3.30
CA GLY A 609 -22.31 22.79 -3.49
C GLY A 609 -21.59 22.95 -4.83
N LYS A 610 -22.32 23.23 -5.92
CA LYS A 610 -21.71 23.53 -7.24
C LYS A 610 -20.90 24.83 -7.23
N ARG A 611 -21.34 25.85 -6.49
CA ARG A 611 -20.57 27.11 -6.35
C ARG A 611 -19.27 26.88 -5.58
N ALA A 612 -19.29 26.08 -4.53
CA ALA A 612 -18.10 25.66 -3.79
C ALA A 612 -17.12 24.91 -4.72
N GLU A 613 -17.62 23.97 -5.52
CA GLU A 613 -16.80 23.28 -6.54
C GLU A 613 -16.22 24.25 -7.56
N GLN A 614 -16.99 25.19 -8.09
CA GLN A 614 -16.51 26.19 -9.04
C GLN A 614 -15.48 27.15 -8.43
N CYS A 615 -15.57 27.44 -7.13
CA CYS A 615 -14.57 28.24 -6.42
C CYS A 615 -13.24 27.48 -6.37
N LEU A 616 -13.26 26.23 -5.89
CA LEU A 616 -12.08 25.38 -5.81
C LEU A 616 -11.50 25.07 -7.20
N ALA A 617 -12.34 24.87 -8.22
CA ALA A 617 -11.89 24.60 -9.59
C ALA A 617 -11.03 25.73 -10.14
N ARG A 618 -11.38 26.98 -9.81
CA ARG A 618 -10.59 28.15 -10.16
C ARG A 618 -9.26 28.19 -9.42
N GLN A 619 -9.24 27.90 -8.13
CA GLN A 619 -7.99 27.87 -7.34
C GLN A 619 -7.05 26.73 -7.78
N TYR A 620 -7.57 25.54 -8.05
CA TYR A 620 -6.78 24.39 -8.49
C TYR A 620 -6.39 24.45 -9.97
N SER A 621 -7.04 25.28 -10.77
CA SER A 621 -6.96 25.27 -12.24
C SER A 621 -7.27 23.88 -12.82
N LEU A 622 -8.31 23.22 -12.30
CA LEU A 622 -8.73 21.87 -12.71
C LEU A 622 -10.20 21.86 -13.17
N PRO A 623 -10.54 21.04 -14.20
CA PRO A 623 -11.92 20.91 -14.66
C PRO A 623 -12.81 20.15 -13.67
N THR A 624 -12.22 19.25 -12.88
CA THR A 624 -12.92 18.43 -11.88
C THR A 624 -12.24 18.55 -10.52
N VAL A 625 -13.01 18.82 -9.47
CA VAL A 625 -12.48 19.12 -8.13
C VAL A 625 -12.97 18.18 -7.03
N GLN A 626 -13.30 16.94 -7.37
CA GLN A 626 -13.82 16.03 -6.35
C GLN A 626 -12.81 15.78 -5.22
N ALA A 627 -11.59 15.35 -5.52
CA ALA A 627 -10.56 15.17 -4.49
C ALA A 627 -10.19 16.49 -3.78
N PRO A 628 -9.98 17.61 -4.49
CA PRO A 628 -9.83 18.94 -3.87
C PRO A 628 -10.93 19.34 -2.87
N LEU A 629 -12.19 19.08 -3.21
CA LEU A 629 -13.33 19.36 -2.32
C LEU A 629 -13.29 18.45 -1.09
N GLU A 630 -13.02 17.15 -1.28
CA GLU A 630 -12.86 16.19 -0.19
C GLU A 630 -11.73 16.60 0.77
N ASP A 631 -10.58 17.04 0.25
CA ASP A 631 -9.44 17.52 1.05
C ASP A 631 -9.80 18.79 1.84
N SER A 632 -10.37 19.79 1.16
CA SER A 632 -10.72 21.08 1.79
C SER A 632 -11.80 20.95 2.86
N LEU A 633 -12.73 20.00 2.70
CA LEU A 633 -13.72 19.69 3.72
C LEU A 633 -13.13 18.88 4.89
N ALA A 634 -12.14 18.02 4.66
CA ALA A 634 -11.63 17.14 5.71
C ALA A 634 -10.71 17.84 6.71
N VAL A 635 -9.87 18.79 6.26
CA VAL A 635 -8.81 19.36 7.10
C VAL A 635 -9.34 20.20 8.26
N ILE A 636 -10.40 21.00 8.07
CA ILE A 636 -10.94 21.91 9.09
C ILE A 636 -11.54 21.15 10.30
N PRO A 637 -12.46 20.18 10.15
CA PRO A 637 -12.98 19.39 11.26
C PRO A 637 -11.88 18.67 12.05
N VAL A 638 -10.82 18.26 11.36
CA VAL A 638 -9.70 17.53 11.96
C VAL A 638 -8.79 18.48 12.74
N MET A 639 -8.51 19.67 12.21
CA MET A 639 -7.79 20.73 12.93
C MET A 639 -8.56 21.15 14.19
N ARG A 640 -9.88 21.34 14.09
CA ARG A 640 -10.72 21.64 15.26
C ARG A 640 -10.70 20.52 16.30
N LEU A 641 -10.69 19.26 15.87
CA LEU A 641 -10.55 18.14 16.80
C LEU A 641 -9.18 18.16 17.49
N PHE A 642 -8.12 18.41 16.71
CA PHE A 642 -6.75 18.51 17.20
C PHE A 642 -6.61 19.62 18.23
N THR A 643 -7.04 20.85 17.93
CA THR A 643 -6.96 21.99 18.86
C THR A 643 -7.84 21.78 20.09
N ASN A 644 -9.02 21.17 19.96
CA ASN A 644 -9.85 20.81 21.12
C ASN A 644 -9.17 19.79 22.03
N ASN A 645 -8.53 18.77 21.46
CA ASN A 645 -7.75 17.79 22.22
C ASN A 645 -6.56 18.45 22.91
N LEU A 646 -5.88 19.38 22.24
CA LEU A 646 -4.83 20.20 22.85
C LEU A 646 -5.39 21.06 23.98
N ARG A 647 -6.54 21.74 23.82
CA ARG A 647 -7.17 22.57 24.86
C ARG A 647 -7.56 21.75 26.10
N HIS A 648 -8.13 20.56 25.91
CA HIS A 648 -8.46 19.65 27.00
C HIS A 648 -7.21 19.21 27.77
N ARG A 649 -6.09 18.97 27.07
CA ARG A 649 -4.79 18.70 27.70
C ARG A 649 -4.14 19.96 28.28
N ARG A 650 -4.33 21.14 27.68
CA ARG A 650 -3.78 22.44 28.12
C ARG A 650 -4.43 22.96 29.40
N ARG A 651 -5.63 22.50 29.74
CA ARG A 651 -6.16 22.66 31.12
C ARG A 651 -5.22 22.03 32.18
N LEU A 652 -4.23 21.23 31.76
CA LEU A 652 -3.21 20.62 32.61
C LEU A 652 -1.77 21.16 32.39
N ARG A 653 -1.45 21.97 31.36
CA ARG A 653 -0.09 22.57 31.12
C ARG A 653 -0.01 23.52 29.89
N GLN A 654 1.09 24.29 29.84
CA GLN A 654 1.45 25.33 28.85
C GLN A 654 1.57 24.79 27.39
N ASP A 655 1.79 25.66 26.40
CA ASP A 655 2.04 25.24 25.00
C ASP A 655 3.18 24.22 24.97
N MET A 656 2.98 23.02 24.41
CA MET A 656 4.03 21.99 24.38
C MET A 656 4.86 22.15 23.11
N ARG A 657 6.17 22.14 23.21
CA ARG A 657 7.08 22.20 22.06
C ARG A 657 8.06 21.04 22.05
N LEU A 658 8.52 20.65 20.87
CA LEU A 658 9.50 19.59 20.72
C LEU A 658 10.90 20.14 20.93
N ARG A 659 11.75 19.38 21.62
CA ARG A 659 13.16 19.74 21.76
C ARG A 659 13.87 19.65 20.41
N ASN A 660 14.71 20.63 20.12
CA ASN A 660 15.33 20.92 18.83
C ASN A 660 14.38 21.49 17.76
N ALA A 661 13.08 21.62 18.04
CA ALA A 661 12.13 22.31 17.16
C ALA A 661 11.29 23.29 17.98
N GLU A 662 11.95 24.01 18.89
CA GLU A 662 11.35 24.89 19.88
C GLU A 662 10.58 26.05 19.25
N ASP A 663 10.81 26.39 17.99
CA ASP A 663 10.08 27.46 17.30
C ASP A 663 8.70 27.00 16.78
N LEU A 664 8.44 25.69 16.76
CA LEU A 664 7.19 25.13 16.27
C LEU A 664 6.26 24.79 17.43
N SER A 665 5.13 25.50 17.53
CA SER A 665 4.04 25.10 18.44
C SER A 665 3.33 23.83 17.91
N MET A 666 2.52 23.18 18.76
CA MET A 666 1.72 22.04 18.30
C MET A 666 0.78 22.37 17.13
N GLU A 667 0.33 23.63 17.02
CA GLU A 667 -0.51 24.08 15.90
C GLU A 667 0.31 24.21 14.61
N HIS A 668 1.56 24.67 14.68
CA HIS A 668 2.48 24.62 13.54
C HIS A 668 2.68 23.17 13.08
N LEU A 669 2.95 22.27 14.04
CA LEU A 669 3.17 20.86 13.78
C LEU A 669 1.97 20.17 13.13
N PHE A 670 0.73 20.60 13.43
CA PHE A 670 -0.44 20.09 12.72
C PHE A 670 -0.30 20.28 11.21
N PHE A 671 -0.02 21.50 10.77
CA PHE A 671 0.06 21.81 9.35
C PHE A 671 1.27 21.14 8.69
N VAL A 672 2.40 21.05 9.39
CA VAL A 672 3.59 20.31 8.93
C VAL A 672 3.23 18.84 8.69
N TYR A 673 2.69 18.12 9.67
CA TYR A 673 2.34 16.70 9.52
C TYR A 673 1.21 16.46 8.50
N TYR A 674 0.27 17.40 8.37
CA TYR A 674 -0.74 17.38 7.31
C TYR A 674 -0.06 17.39 5.92
N THR A 675 0.84 18.34 5.71
CA THR A 675 1.56 18.53 4.44
C THR A 675 2.52 17.38 4.14
N LEU A 676 3.17 16.80 5.16
CA LEU A 676 3.98 15.59 5.03
C LEU A 676 3.21 14.39 4.47
N GLY A 677 1.89 14.38 4.63
CA GLY A 677 1.01 13.38 4.02
C GLY A 677 0.93 13.46 2.49
N PHE A 678 1.46 14.52 1.87
CA PHE A 678 1.44 14.80 0.43
C PHE A 678 2.84 14.83 -0.21
N CYS A 679 3.93 14.75 0.56
CA CYS A 679 5.27 14.80 -0.03
C CYS A 679 5.51 13.63 -1.01
N GLY A 680 6.14 13.92 -2.15
CA GLY A 680 6.49 12.93 -3.19
C GLY A 680 5.47 12.74 -4.32
N GLY A 681 4.33 13.43 -4.30
CA GLY A 681 3.26 13.29 -5.31
C GLY A 681 3.30 14.30 -6.48
N GLY A 682 4.38 15.06 -6.65
CA GLY A 682 4.51 16.06 -7.72
C GLY A 682 3.57 17.26 -7.59
N ALA A 683 3.30 17.95 -8.71
CA ALA A 683 2.57 19.22 -8.74
C ALA A 683 1.08 19.12 -8.32
N ASP A 684 0.46 17.95 -8.42
CA ASP A 684 -0.89 17.73 -7.88
C ASP A 684 -0.86 17.72 -6.35
N ALA A 685 0.14 17.06 -5.75
CA ALA A 685 0.24 16.97 -4.30
C ALA A 685 0.54 18.32 -3.64
N GLU A 686 1.34 19.17 -4.29
CA GLU A 686 1.54 20.55 -3.86
C GLU A 686 0.22 21.33 -3.77
N ARG A 687 -0.61 21.28 -4.83
CA ARG A 687 -1.92 21.93 -4.84
C ARG A 687 -2.87 21.34 -3.81
N ARG A 688 -2.91 20.01 -3.68
CA ARG A 688 -3.75 19.31 -2.71
C ARG A 688 -3.37 19.60 -1.25
N SER A 689 -2.13 20.01 -1.00
CA SER A 689 -1.69 20.48 0.30
C SER A 689 -1.94 21.97 0.50
N ASN A 690 -1.51 22.82 -0.44
CA ASN A 690 -1.53 24.28 -0.26
C ASN A 690 -2.94 24.86 -0.35
N VAL A 691 -3.75 24.45 -1.33
CA VAL A 691 -5.06 25.10 -1.57
C VAL A 691 -6.04 24.93 -0.40
N PRO A 692 -6.15 23.76 0.27
CA PRO A 692 -6.95 23.68 1.49
C PRO A 692 -6.49 24.68 2.55
N LEU A 693 -5.18 24.90 2.69
CA LEU A 693 -4.59 25.84 3.65
C LEU A 693 -4.81 27.31 3.25
N TRP A 694 -4.84 27.64 1.96
CA TRP A 694 -5.22 28.99 1.47
C TRP A 694 -6.59 29.43 1.99
N ASN A 695 -7.47 28.46 2.19
CA ASN A 695 -8.85 28.69 2.60
C ASN A 695 -9.05 28.53 4.13
N MET A 696 -7.96 28.47 4.91
CA MET A 696 -7.99 28.28 6.35
C MET A 696 -7.38 29.47 7.10
N ALA A 697 -8.22 30.28 7.74
CA ALA A 697 -7.76 31.38 8.60
C ALA A 697 -6.80 30.89 9.70
N ALA A 698 -7.11 29.75 10.34
CA ALA A 698 -6.24 29.15 11.36
C ALA A 698 -4.81 28.86 10.87
N PHE A 699 -4.62 28.51 9.59
CA PHE A 699 -3.26 28.35 9.03
C PHE A 699 -2.57 29.71 8.90
N GLN A 700 -3.28 30.68 8.31
CA GLN A 700 -2.79 32.03 8.07
C GLN A 700 -2.40 32.74 9.36
N ASP A 701 -3.16 32.52 10.44
CA ASP A 701 -2.90 33.11 11.75
C ASP A 701 -1.71 32.44 12.44
N VAL A 702 -1.60 31.12 12.36
CA VAL A 702 -0.48 30.36 12.97
C VAL A 702 0.86 30.73 12.35
N TYR A 703 0.92 30.93 11.03
CA TYR A 703 2.14 31.33 10.32
C TYR A 703 2.24 32.83 10.04
N GLU A 704 1.32 33.64 10.60
CA GLU A 704 1.30 35.11 10.47
C GLU A 704 1.37 35.60 9.02
N CYS A 705 0.70 34.89 8.10
CA CYS A 705 0.75 35.21 6.67
C CYS A 705 0.13 36.57 6.37
N ARG A 706 0.84 37.40 5.61
CA ARG A 706 0.36 38.73 5.22
C ARG A 706 -0.79 38.61 4.22
N PRO A 707 -1.84 39.45 4.31
CA PRO A 707 -2.88 39.51 3.28
C PRO A 707 -2.28 39.70 1.88
N GLY A 708 -2.75 38.92 0.91
CA GLY A 708 -2.25 38.94 -0.47
C GLY A 708 -1.04 38.05 -0.74
N SER A 709 -0.41 37.45 0.29
CA SER A 709 0.59 36.39 0.08
C SER A 709 -0.05 35.17 -0.61
N PRO A 710 0.72 34.35 -1.34
CA PRO A 710 0.16 33.19 -2.04
C PRO A 710 -0.62 32.22 -1.12
N MET A 711 -0.19 32.04 0.13
CA MET A 711 -0.91 31.21 1.10
C MET A 711 -2.01 31.95 1.88
N ARG A 712 -2.20 33.25 1.65
CA ARG A 712 -3.32 34.07 2.13
C ARG A 712 -3.88 34.94 0.98
N PRO A 713 -4.47 34.32 -0.05
CA PRO A 713 -4.98 35.05 -1.19
C PRO A 713 -6.21 35.89 -0.78
N ASP A 714 -6.42 37.02 -1.47
CA ASP A 714 -7.59 37.88 -1.25
C ASP A 714 -8.94 37.16 -1.50
N ARG A 715 -8.90 36.12 -2.34
CA ARG A 715 -10.06 35.32 -2.70
C ARG A 715 -9.95 33.91 -2.13
N THR A 716 -10.64 33.69 -1.03
CA THR A 716 -10.78 32.37 -0.41
C THR A 716 -12.13 31.73 -0.76
N CYS A 717 -12.14 30.40 -0.77
CA CYS A 717 -13.33 29.58 -0.90
C CYS A 717 -13.83 29.20 0.50
N THR A 718 -14.80 29.94 1.01
CA THR A 718 -15.40 29.66 2.32
C THR A 718 -16.34 28.45 2.24
N LEU A 719 -15.85 27.29 2.69
CA LEU A 719 -16.64 26.06 2.74
C LEU A 719 -17.39 25.87 4.06
N TRP A 720 -16.85 26.40 5.16
CA TRP A 720 -17.42 26.30 6.50
C TRP A 720 -17.82 27.69 6.98
N GLY A 721 -18.83 27.78 7.86
CA GLY A 721 -19.19 29.06 8.48
C GLY A 721 -18.03 29.70 9.25
N PRO A 722 -18.12 31.02 9.53
CA PRO A 722 -17.13 31.72 10.33
C PRO A 722 -16.90 30.99 11.66
N GLU A 723 -15.63 30.91 12.09
CA GLU A 723 -15.21 30.22 13.30
C GLU A 723 -15.64 30.92 14.59
#